data_AF-A0A960UFR4-F1
#
_entry.id   AF-A0A960UFR4-F1
#
_cell.length_a   1.000
_cell.length_b   1.000
_cell.length_c   1.000
_cell.angle_alpha   90.00
_cell.angle_beta   90.00
_cell.angle_gamma   90.00
#
_symmetry.space_group_name_H-M   'P 1'
#
loop_
_entity.id
_entity.type
_entity.pdbx_description
1 polymer ?
#
loop_
_entity_poly.entity_id
_entity_poly.type
_entity_poly.pdbx_seq_one_letter_code
_entity_poly.pdbx_strand_id
1 'polypeptide(L)'
;MLRLAPGALLLALLVLCPGLSVATVHVVVAGSGSIQPVIDAAAPGDTLRLSGNFSGAGNVGLDPAGKDLVYLASEATGATFTAGGQTVFFFRSGETAATRVSGITFLGSSNAILCDGASPTLSKLDFTGNYGSPSSGVGGAGLRCENGASPLVDGCAFSSNAHLRGAGACVLSGAAPSFLDCDFSNNSAALGGAVYVDDASPLFVDCVFAGNTAYPLADVGGTLVGGDGGAVLATGGQPVLTRCVWTGNTSHAQDGTPDLGGHGGALAFVGVAAARLGGSTLHDNAAEREGGGVYLAGSATAELDSSLVTLNLPEGLFGAESGALDIACCDVWGDGAPGYGGTLADATGLDGNLGEDPIYCGAVGGALPLGLHESSPCLPAGNACGVRIGAYGQACAGNIHRHEVPLEYATIQAALNVAVTGDSIIVAPGTYAGAGNVDLNPQGKDVVLLGAGPALSIIDGGQASRGLLIATGETAAMTVSGFTIKGCRYALGPAITCIGASPTLENLILRDNISLSDGGALVCINASPRLTDVLIHDNTAFDDGGGMFCASGGSPQLTRVLFFDNDATGNGGAIYAQGASPSLLDCTVAFNNADLGGAGLWLQQGGLCTLERSIVTFGYGGGGIHVETGALLQASCSNVFGNGGGDWSGDAVDPQGADGNLSADPLFCAPSTRDFHLDQDSPCAAANNACALDMGIYGVACDNVHHAISGRLLTAGGVPVEGIGVYGSYYEAHTDSNGAYTILVPDQWSGNVLPLAVLYTFEPTLRHYDLVGADIPDQDFLAIRERLHRVPSEYPSIAAGLAVSVDGDTVLVAPGSYDGDDNRRLDFLGRNIALLSEGGAAQTVIECGGAGRALNFENGEGPASVVDGFTIRGGHVFYEWESSSGGGIRVSGASPTLRNLVIEDCRAKSAGGGIAMANSASLVENVVLRHNQAYDVAYGNGGGLAVFGGSPTFTGLLVHHNVATEAGGGVYLSGGTASLVEATVGDNQAQRGGGLGLAYAATPSLERLLVTGNSAGSGAALHAADSPSAPVWACSDIFDNGPSPFGGFASAPSGDNFSLDPLYCTLGNENYSLSEQSPCMPDNNDCGLQVGAVGIGCTLTEAEGGPAAFYLAPNHPNPFNPATMLRFGLPRQASVTLRIFDVLGREVATPLADVTLPAGEHRLRWEGRGADGRPLPSGVYLARLEALGQIATRSMLLVK
;
A
#
# COMPACT_ATOMS: atom_id res chain seq x y z
N MET A 1 27.10 -73.67 -24.06
CA MET A 1 25.84 -73.97 -23.33
C MET A 1 26.28 -74.33 -21.91
N LEU A 2 25.96 -73.63 -20.81
CA LEU A 2 24.84 -72.79 -20.43
C LEU A 2 25.28 -71.40 -19.94
N ARG A 3 24.43 -70.38 -20.15
CA ARG A 3 24.43 -69.11 -19.39
C ARG A 3 23.66 -69.35 -18.08
N LEU A 4 24.20 -68.94 -16.94
CA LEU A 4 23.46 -68.84 -15.67
C LEU A 4 23.09 -67.38 -15.42
N ALA A 5 21.87 -67.15 -14.93
CA ALA A 5 21.29 -65.84 -14.66
C ALA A 5 21.85 -65.20 -13.36
N PRO A 6 21.77 -63.86 -13.21
CA PRO A 6 22.43 -63.11 -12.14
C PRO A 6 22.07 -63.52 -10.70
N GLY A 7 20.93 -64.18 -10.49
CA GLY A 7 20.47 -64.62 -9.15
C GLY A 7 21.24 -65.79 -8.55
N ALA A 8 21.98 -66.57 -9.35
CA ALA A 8 22.73 -67.73 -8.83
C ALA A 8 24.06 -67.34 -8.15
N LEU A 9 24.58 -66.13 -8.39
CA LEU A 9 25.82 -65.64 -7.78
C LEU A 9 25.61 -65.22 -6.31
N LEU A 10 24.43 -64.68 -5.99
CA LEU A 10 24.07 -64.21 -4.64
C LEU A 10 23.94 -65.37 -3.64
N LEU A 11 23.38 -66.50 -4.08
CA LEU A 11 23.23 -67.70 -3.25
C LEU A 11 24.58 -68.40 -3.00
N ALA A 12 25.54 -68.28 -3.92
CA ALA A 12 26.89 -68.83 -3.76
C ALA A 12 27.75 -68.03 -2.76
N LEU A 13 27.52 -66.70 -2.64
CA LEU A 13 28.20 -65.85 -1.67
C LEU A 13 27.68 -66.03 -0.23
N LEU A 14 26.37 -66.27 -0.06
CA LEU A 14 25.73 -66.53 1.26
C LEU A 14 26.17 -67.84 1.93
N VAL A 15 26.65 -68.82 1.17
CA VAL A 15 27.10 -70.12 1.70
C VAL A 15 28.59 -70.12 2.10
N LEU A 16 29.39 -69.17 1.59
CA LEU A 16 30.84 -69.13 1.82
C LEU A 16 31.29 -68.18 2.95
N CYS A 17 30.38 -67.36 3.51
CA CYS A 17 30.67 -66.44 4.62
C CYS A 17 29.46 -66.32 5.57
N PRO A 18 29.41 -67.06 6.69
CA PRO A 18 28.25 -67.09 7.60
C PRO A 18 28.09 -65.83 8.48
N GLY A 19 28.61 -64.68 8.05
CA GLY A 19 28.57 -63.41 8.78
C GLY A 19 28.18 -62.18 7.95
N LEU A 20 27.84 -62.33 6.67
CA LEU A 20 27.27 -61.21 5.89
C LEU A 20 25.77 -61.10 6.18
N SER A 21 25.37 -60.18 7.05
CA SER A 21 23.99 -59.69 7.06
C SER A 21 23.79 -58.84 5.80
N VAL A 22 22.87 -59.27 4.94
CA VAL A 22 22.44 -58.43 3.81
C VAL A 22 21.57 -57.32 4.41
N ALA A 23 21.96 -56.07 4.21
CA ALA A 23 21.15 -54.91 4.61
C ALA A 23 19.73 -55.05 4.04
N THR A 24 18.74 -55.00 4.91
CA THR A 24 17.33 -55.14 4.54
C THR A 24 16.74 -53.78 4.19
N VAL A 25 15.85 -53.74 3.20
CA VAL A 25 15.11 -52.54 2.84
C VAL A 25 13.71 -52.61 3.42
N HIS A 26 13.40 -51.70 4.35
CA HIS A 26 12.08 -51.52 4.93
C HIS A 26 11.35 -50.41 4.17
N VAL A 27 10.20 -50.71 3.56
CA VAL A 27 9.38 -49.71 2.88
C VAL A 27 8.35 -49.17 3.87
N VAL A 28 8.39 -47.88 4.15
CA VAL A 28 7.54 -47.20 5.11
C VAL A 28 6.73 -46.14 4.37
N VAL A 29 5.41 -46.30 4.36
CA VAL A 29 4.48 -45.36 3.73
C VAL A 29 3.74 -44.58 4.81
N ALA A 30 3.62 -43.27 4.62
CA ALA A 30 2.82 -42.37 5.44
C ALA A 30 1.39 -42.91 5.66
N GLY A 31 0.86 -42.74 6.89
CA GLY A 31 -0.47 -43.24 7.30
C GLY A 31 -0.47 -44.60 8.01
N SER A 32 0.70 -45.21 8.26
CA SER A 32 0.84 -46.52 8.95
C SER A 32 1.02 -46.44 10.47
N GLY A 33 1.01 -45.25 11.07
CA GLY A 33 1.31 -45.02 12.50
C GLY A 33 2.70 -44.44 12.72
N SER A 34 3.22 -44.56 13.95
CA SER A 34 4.58 -44.13 14.33
C SER A 34 5.65 -44.91 13.58
N ILE A 35 6.69 -44.23 13.10
CA ILE A 35 7.87 -44.87 12.48
C ILE A 35 8.87 -45.46 13.49
N GLN A 36 8.88 -44.98 14.75
CA GLN A 36 9.85 -45.43 15.76
C GLN A 36 9.88 -46.96 15.96
N PRO A 37 8.76 -47.71 15.98
CA PRO A 37 8.80 -49.17 16.06
C PRO A 37 9.52 -49.86 14.89
N VAL A 38 9.50 -49.25 13.68
CA VAL A 38 10.25 -49.74 12.52
C VAL A 38 11.74 -49.48 12.71
N ILE A 39 12.09 -48.28 13.20
CA ILE A 39 13.47 -47.93 13.57
C ILE A 39 13.99 -48.92 14.62
N ASP A 40 13.22 -49.18 15.68
CA ASP A 40 13.55 -50.12 16.76
C ASP A 40 13.83 -51.54 16.25
N ALA A 41 13.02 -52.02 15.30
CA ALA A 41 13.15 -53.35 14.71
C ALA A 41 14.27 -53.49 13.67
N ALA A 42 14.73 -52.39 13.06
CA ALA A 42 15.78 -52.40 12.05
C ALA A 42 17.16 -52.77 12.65
N ALA A 43 17.94 -53.54 11.88
CA ALA A 43 19.32 -53.86 12.23
C ALA A 43 20.28 -52.76 11.72
N PRO A 44 21.45 -52.55 12.35
CA PRO A 44 22.47 -51.65 11.81
C PRO A 44 22.81 -51.99 10.34
N GLY A 45 22.85 -50.96 9.49
CA GLY A 45 23.04 -51.05 8.05
C GLY A 45 21.75 -51.17 7.23
N ASP A 46 20.59 -51.37 7.86
CA ASP A 46 19.31 -51.43 7.16
C ASP A 46 18.93 -50.07 6.55
N THR A 47 18.14 -50.12 5.48
CA THR A 47 17.61 -48.96 4.78
C THR A 47 16.11 -48.82 5.01
N LEU A 48 15.67 -47.66 5.47
CA LEU A 48 14.27 -47.26 5.55
C LEU A 48 13.95 -46.38 4.35
N ARG A 49 13.14 -46.89 3.42
CA ARG A 49 12.60 -46.12 2.28
C ARG A 49 11.28 -45.50 2.66
N LEU A 50 11.25 -44.19 2.74
CA LEU A 50 10.13 -43.40 3.25
C LEU A 50 9.33 -42.82 2.08
N SER A 51 8.00 -42.88 2.15
CA SER A 51 7.14 -42.23 1.14
C SER A 51 5.92 -41.56 1.75
N GLY A 52 5.70 -40.30 1.41
CA GLY A 52 4.55 -39.48 1.83
C GLY A 52 4.85 -38.59 3.04
N ASN A 53 3.80 -38.02 3.65
CA ASN A 53 3.90 -37.07 4.76
C ASN A 53 3.81 -37.76 6.13
N PHE A 54 4.85 -37.60 6.96
CA PHE A 54 4.97 -38.12 8.31
C PHE A 54 4.67 -37.02 9.32
N SER A 55 3.43 -36.99 9.81
CA SER A 55 2.94 -36.05 10.82
C SER A 55 2.51 -36.74 12.12
N GLY A 56 2.35 -35.96 13.19
CA GLY A 56 1.86 -36.43 14.50
C GLY A 56 2.95 -36.93 15.46
N ALA A 57 2.61 -37.00 16.75
CA ALA A 57 3.56 -37.22 17.85
C ALA A 57 4.40 -38.52 17.76
N GLY A 58 3.98 -39.50 16.97
CA GLY A 58 4.72 -40.75 16.74
C GLY A 58 5.83 -40.65 15.69
N ASN A 59 5.96 -39.52 15.00
CA ASN A 59 6.91 -39.31 13.90
C ASN A 59 7.90 -38.17 14.20
N VAL A 60 7.94 -37.73 15.45
CA VAL A 60 8.92 -36.80 16.03
C VAL A 60 9.61 -37.49 17.20
N GLY A 61 10.78 -37.01 17.63
CA GLY A 61 11.53 -37.66 18.71
C GLY A 61 12.19 -38.98 18.30
N LEU A 62 12.51 -39.14 17.02
CA LEU A 62 13.03 -40.38 16.46
C LEU A 62 14.48 -40.59 16.85
N ASP A 63 14.76 -41.70 17.54
CA ASP A 63 16.08 -42.03 18.07
C ASP A 63 16.48 -43.44 17.61
N PRO A 64 17.50 -43.58 16.75
CA PRO A 64 17.98 -44.89 16.33
C PRO A 64 18.81 -45.62 17.39
N ALA A 65 19.04 -45.01 18.56
CA ALA A 65 19.72 -45.59 19.70
C ALA A 65 21.13 -46.15 19.35
N GLY A 66 21.88 -45.40 18.52
CA GLY A 66 23.24 -45.74 18.12
C GLY A 66 23.33 -46.71 16.93
N LYS A 67 22.21 -47.08 16.31
CA LYS A 67 22.20 -47.92 15.11
C LYS A 67 22.46 -47.07 13.87
N ASP A 68 23.49 -47.45 13.11
CA ASP A 68 23.76 -46.82 11.82
C ASP A 68 22.72 -47.24 10.78
N LEU A 69 21.72 -46.39 10.54
CA LEU A 69 20.61 -46.64 9.62
C LEU A 69 20.63 -45.68 8.42
N VAL A 70 20.06 -46.12 7.30
CA VAL A 70 19.96 -45.32 6.08
C VAL A 70 18.49 -44.94 5.82
N TYR A 71 18.17 -43.65 5.92
CA TYR A 71 16.85 -43.08 5.65
C TYR A 71 16.84 -42.44 4.28
N LEU A 72 16.00 -42.94 3.37
CA LEU A 72 15.92 -42.46 1.99
C LEU A 72 14.48 -42.14 1.63
N ALA A 73 14.24 -40.94 1.13
CA ALA A 73 12.97 -40.63 0.50
C ALA A 73 12.77 -41.43 -0.80
N SER A 74 11.51 -41.76 -1.08
CA SER A 74 11.09 -42.37 -2.34
C SER A 74 11.22 -41.36 -3.48
N GLU A 75 11.97 -41.71 -4.52
CA GLU A 75 12.11 -40.88 -5.74
C GLU A 75 10.76 -40.62 -6.44
N ALA A 76 9.75 -41.46 -6.23
CA ALA A 76 8.45 -41.33 -6.90
C ALA A 76 7.48 -40.37 -6.18
N THR A 77 7.65 -40.16 -4.87
CA THR A 77 6.63 -39.50 -4.03
C THR A 77 7.21 -38.54 -3.00
N GLY A 78 8.53 -38.49 -2.83
CA GLY A 78 9.19 -37.77 -1.74
C GLY A 78 8.87 -38.33 -0.36
N ALA A 79 9.47 -37.72 0.66
CA ALA A 79 9.12 -37.93 2.06
C ALA A 79 9.25 -36.59 2.81
N THR A 80 8.20 -36.23 3.54
CA THR A 80 8.15 -34.97 4.32
C THR A 80 7.88 -35.30 5.77
N PHE A 81 8.60 -34.66 6.69
CA PHE A 81 8.28 -34.68 8.12
C PHE A 81 7.74 -33.33 8.55
N THR A 82 6.59 -33.33 9.21
CA THR A 82 5.97 -32.12 9.76
C THR A 82 5.87 -32.23 11.28
N ALA A 83 6.63 -31.38 11.99
CA ALA A 83 6.98 -31.62 13.39
C ALA A 83 6.27 -30.75 14.43
N GLY A 84 5.51 -29.72 14.03
CA GLY A 84 4.73 -28.86 14.95
C GLY A 84 5.55 -28.25 16.08
N GLY A 85 6.74 -27.73 15.77
CA GLY A 85 7.67 -27.15 16.74
C GLY A 85 8.51 -28.17 17.52
N GLN A 86 8.49 -29.45 17.16
CA GLN A 86 9.34 -30.49 17.79
C GLN A 86 10.53 -30.89 16.93
N THR A 87 11.47 -31.63 17.54
CA THR A 87 12.59 -32.22 16.82
C THR A 87 12.23 -33.56 16.22
N VAL A 88 12.57 -33.77 14.94
CA VAL A 88 12.26 -35.02 14.24
C VAL A 88 13.27 -36.09 14.61
N PHE A 89 14.56 -35.87 14.36
CA PHE A 89 15.60 -36.86 14.64
C PHE A 89 16.51 -36.44 15.79
N PHE A 90 16.72 -37.35 16.73
CA PHE A 90 17.71 -37.26 17.80
C PHE A 90 18.83 -38.27 17.54
N PHE A 91 19.98 -37.78 17.09
CA PHE A 91 21.22 -38.56 16.99
C PHE A 91 22.10 -38.21 18.19
N ARG A 92 22.06 -39.04 19.22
CA ARG A 92 22.69 -38.78 20.53
C ARG A 92 23.39 -39.98 21.16
N SER A 93 23.39 -41.12 20.47
CA SER A 93 23.72 -42.43 21.04
C SER A 93 24.91 -43.10 20.34
N GLY A 94 25.74 -42.32 19.64
CA GLY A 94 26.96 -42.79 18.98
C GLY A 94 26.81 -43.13 17.50
N GLU A 95 25.79 -42.59 16.84
CA GLU A 95 25.58 -42.69 15.40
C GLU A 95 26.78 -42.09 14.63
N THR A 96 27.27 -42.83 13.64
CA THR A 96 28.46 -42.47 12.86
C THR A 96 28.07 -41.98 11.47
N ALA A 97 29.07 -41.67 10.63
CA ALA A 97 28.85 -41.27 9.24
C ALA A 97 28.18 -42.36 8.38
N ALA A 98 28.07 -43.61 8.90
CA ALA A 98 27.28 -44.66 8.28
C ALA A 98 25.76 -44.47 8.47
N THR A 99 25.32 -43.71 9.48
CA THR A 99 23.96 -43.18 9.54
C THR A 99 23.77 -42.15 8.43
N ARG A 100 22.78 -42.35 7.56
CA ARG A 100 22.56 -41.52 6.37
C ARG A 100 21.11 -41.06 6.28
N VAL A 101 20.89 -39.78 6.06
CA VAL A 101 19.57 -39.20 5.82
C VAL A 101 19.59 -38.47 4.48
N SER A 102 18.71 -38.84 3.55
CA SER A 102 18.73 -38.22 2.22
C SER A 102 17.38 -38.10 1.52
N GLY A 103 17.19 -36.97 0.83
CA GLY A 103 16.03 -36.66 -0.01
C GLY A 103 14.78 -36.27 0.78
N ILE A 104 14.91 -35.96 2.06
CA ILE A 104 13.79 -35.73 2.97
C ILE A 104 13.59 -34.23 3.17
N THR A 105 12.33 -33.80 3.15
CA THR A 105 11.92 -32.44 3.49
C THR A 105 11.48 -32.38 4.96
N PHE A 106 11.92 -31.36 5.69
CA PHE A 106 11.56 -31.08 7.07
C PHE A 106 10.85 -29.73 7.17
N LEU A 107 9.66 -29.73 7.77
CA LEU A 107 8.77 -28.58 7.86
C LEU A 107 8.28 -28.37 9.29
N GLY A 108 8.21 -27.10 9.72
CA GLY A 108 7.60 -26.71 10.98
C GLY A 108 8.27 -27.33 12.22
N SER A 109 9.59 -27.48 12.22
CA SER A 109 10.37 -28.02 13.35
C SER A 109 11.06 -26.92 14.15
N SER A 110 11.29 -27.12 15.46
CA SER A 110 12.16 -26.20 16.24
C SER A 110 13.64 -26.57 16.14
N ASN A 111 13.94 -27.85 15.92
CA ASN A 111 15.21 -28.34 15.39
C ASN A 111 14.88 -29.62 14.61
N ALA A 112 14.79 -29.60 13.29
CA ALA A 112 14.44 -30.80 12.52
C ALA A 112 15.38 -31.98 12.83
N ILE A 113 16.68 -31.73 12.93
CA ILE A 113 17.68 -32.73 13.33
C ILE A 113 18.54 -32.18 14.47
N LEU A 114 18.72 -32.99 15.52
CA LEU A 114 19.65 -32.74 16.60
C LEU A 114 20.76 -33.79 16.60
N CYS A 115 22.01 -33.34 16.47
CA CYS A 115 23.21 -34.16 16.59
C CYS A 115 23.95 -33.79 17.89
N ASP A 116 24.01 -34.72 18.84
CA ASP A 116 24.68 -34.58 20.13
C ASP A 116 25.80 -35.62 20.22
N GLY A 117 27.04 -35.21 19.96
CA GLY A 117 28.20 -36.12 19.84
C GLY A 117 28.14 -37.13 18.69
N ALA A 118 27.06 -37.13 17.89
CA ALA A 118 26.86 -37.97 16.72
C ALA A 118 27.37 -37.29 15.44
N SER A 119 27.72 -38.09 14.43
CA SER A 119 28.28 -37.57 13.16
C SER A 119 27.65 -38.22 11.92
N PRO A 120 26.32 -38.12 11.73
CA PRO A 120 25.64 -38.66 10.55
C PRO A 120 26.04 -37.96 9.24
N THR A 121 25.77 -38.61 8.11
CA THR A 121 25.79 -37.96 6.79
C THR A 121 24.38 -37.52 6.42
N LEU A 122 24.19 -36.22 6.20
CA LEU A 122 22.95 -35.57 5.81
C LEU A 122 23.12 -35.06 4.39
N SER A 123 22.31 -35.51 3.43
CA SER A 123 22.53 -35.15 2.03
C SER A 123 21.24 -34.91 1.26
N LYS A 124 21.14 -33.80 0.52
CA LYS A 124 19.94 -33.44 -0.26
C LYS A 124 18.69 -33.40 0.63
N LEU A 125 18.80 -32.68 1.74
CA LEU A 125 17.70 -32.45 2.66
C LEU A 125 17.21 -31.02 2.46
N ASP A 126 15.89 -30.84 2.52
CA ASP A 126 15.27 -29.52 2.45
C ASP A 126 14.69 -29.20 3.82
N PHE A 127 15.31 -28.24 4.52
CA PHE A 127 14.81 -27.66 5.76
C PHE A 127 14.09 -26.36 5.41
N THR A 128 12.76 -26.38 5.37
CA THR A 128 11.97 -25.21 4.96
C THR A 128 10.85 -24.88 5.92
N GLY A 129 10.58 -23.60 6.17
CA GLY A 129 9.49 -23.16 7.05
C GLY A 129 9.58 -23.72 8.47
N ASN A 130 10.79 -23.99 8.96
CA ASN A 130 11.00 -24.44 10.34
C ASN A 130 11.06 -23.23 11.26
N TYR A 131 10.52 -23.35 12.47
CA TYR A 131 10.45 -22.23 13.41
C TYR A 131 10.61 -22.60 14.88
N GLY A 132 11.12 -21.65 15.69
CA GLY A 132 11.28 -21.78 17.14
C GLY A 132 10.59 -20.67 17.93
N SER A 133 9.78 -21.05 18.92
CA SER A 133 9.03 -20.13 19.79
C SER A 133 9.91 -19.48 20.88
N PRO A 134 9.45 -18.42 21.57
CA PRO A 134 10.20 -17.80 22.68
C PRO A 134 10.45 -18.76 23.86
N SER A 135 9.56 -19.75 24.03
CA SER A 135 9.65 -20.78 25.07
C SER A 135 10.60 -21.91 24.72
N SER A 136 10.91 -22.09 23.43
CA SER A 136 12.03 -22.92 23.00
C SER A 136 13.33 -22.19 23.34
N GLY A 137 14.28 -22.87 23.99
CA GLY A 137 15.60 -22.28 24.25
C GLY A 137 16.33 -21.94 22.95
N VAL A 138 17.61 -21.54 23.04
CA VAL A 138 18.44 -21.32 21.83
C VAL A 138 18.40 -22.57 20.95
N GLY A 139 18.00 -22.45 19.68
CA GLY A 139 17.78 -23.55 18.73
C GLY A 139 18.01 -23.12 17.28
N GLY A 140 18.09 -24.10 16.37
CA GLY A 140 18.50 -23.87 14.98
C GLY A 140 17.39 -23.97 13.94
N ALA A 141 16.14 -24.26 14.31
CA ALA A 141 15.02 -24.59 13.39
C ALA A 141 15.27 -25.83 12.50
N GLY A 142 16.30 -25.82 11.65
CA GLY A 142 16.77 -26.94 10.83
C GLY A 142 17.68 -27.91 11.58
N LEU A 143 18.93 -27.51 11.83
CA LEU A 143 19.97 -28.39 12.37
C LEU A 143 20.58 -27.85 13.66
N ARG A 144 20.71 -28.70 14.67
CA ARG A 144 21.46 -28.39 15.90
C ARG A 144 22.57 -29.40 16.10
N CYS A 145 23.80 -28.92 16.28
CA CYS A 145 24.99 -29.77 16.51
C CYS A 145 25.69 -29.37 17.80
N GLU A 146 25.91 -30.33 18.69
CA GLU A 146 26.52 -30.09 20.00
C GLU A 146 27.52 -31.18 20.42
N ASN A 147 28.32 -30.87 21.45
CA ASN A 147 29.17 -31.83 22.17
C ASN A 147 30.12 -32.64 21.26
N GLY A 148 30.79 -31.97 20.32
CA GLY A 148 31.74 -32.58 19.40
C GLY A 148 31.11 -33.27 18.19
N ALA A 149 29.80 -33.12 17.97
CA ALA A 149 29.14 -33.58 16.75
C ALA A 149 29.85 -33.04 15.50
N SER A 150 30.10 -33.91 14.52
CA SER A 150 30.79 -33.56 13.27
C SER A 150 30.09 -34.16 12.04
N PRO A 151 28.78 -33.89 11.83
CA PRO A 151 28.07 -34.40 10.67
C PRO A 151 28.62 -33.82 9.36
N LEU A 152 28.51 -34.60 8.29
CA LEU A 152 28.68 -34.13 6.92
C LEU A 152 27.31 -33.74 6.37
N VAL A 153 27.15 -32.49 5.94
CA VAL A 153 25.94 -31.93 5.35
C VAL A 153 26.25 -31.56 3.91
N ASP A 154 25.61 -32.19 2.94
CA ASP A 154 26.00 -32.14 1.53
C ASP A 154 24.79 -31.89 0.60
N GLY A 155 24.79 -30.78 -0.13
CA GLY A 155 23.73 -30.46 -1.08
C GLY A 155 22.36 -30.20 -0.42
N CYS A 156 22.35 -29.73 0.83
CA CYS A 156 21.12 -29.45 1.59
C CYS A 156 20.70 -27.99 1.46
N ALA A 157 19.39 -27.73 1.45
CA ALA A 157 18.82 -26.40 1.47
C ALA A 157 18.19 -26.08 2.83
N PHE A 158 18.44 -24.87 3.33
CA PHE A 158 17.86 -24.29 4.53
C PHE A 158 17.17 -22.99 4.12
N SER A 159 15.86 -23.04 3.90
CA SER A 159 15.11 -21.93 3.31
C SER A 159 13.95 -21.45 4.17
N SER A 160 13.78 -20.13 4.31
CA SER A 160 12.60 -19.54 4.97
C SER A 160 12.37 -20.07 6.40
N ASN A 161 13.44 -20.32 7.15
CA ASN A 161 13.34 -20.79 8.54
C ASN A 161 13.54 -19.62 9.51
N ALA A 162 12.82 -19.62 10.63
CA ALA A 162 12.76 -18.50 11.57
C ALA A 162 12.91 -18.94 13.03
N HIS A 163 13.93 -18.48 13.77
CA HIS A 163 14.07 -18.83 15.19
C HIS A 163 14.28 -17.60 16.06
N LEU A 164 13.31 -17.32 16.93
CA LEU A 164 13.33 -16.11 17.74
C LEU A 164 14.61 -16.05 18.60
N ARG A 165 14.84 -17.01 19.51
CA ARG A 165 15.99 -16.95 20.44
C ARG A 165 17.28 -17.62 19.95
N GLY A 166 17.37 -17.94 18.66
CA GLY A 166 18.41 -18.83 18.13
C GLY A 166 18.87 -18.40 16.75
N ALA A 167 19.19 -19.37 15.90
CA ALA A 167 19.56 -19.16 14.50
C ALA A 167 18.46 -19.66 13.58
N GLY A 168 18.29 -19.00 12.44
CA GLY A 168 17.21 -19.35 11.51
C GLY A 168 17.36 -20.76 10.94
N ALA A 169 18.58 -21.25 10.71
CA ALA A 169 18.84 -22.54 10.06
C ALA A 169 19.69 -23.53 10.88
N CYS A 170 20.76 -23.06 11.55
CA CYS A 170 21.69 -23.93 12.26
C CYS A 170 22.23 -23.34 13.56
N VAL A 171 22.22 -24.12 14.64
CA VAL A 171 22.98 -23.81 15.87
C VAL A 171 24.11 -24.82 16.07
N LEU A 172 25.33 -24.32 16.22
CA LEU A 172 26.55 -25.11 16.33
C LEU A 172 27.27 -24.74 17.64
N SER A 173 27.28 -25.64 18.63
CA SER A 173 27.94 -25.39 19.94
C SER A 173 28.99 -26.46 20.26
N GLY A 174 30.27 -26.09 20.36
CA GLY A 174 31.36 -27.05 20.62
C GLY A 174 31.46 -28.19 19.59
N ALA A 175 31.03 -27.94 18.35
CA ALA A 175 30.86 -28.92 17.27
C ALA A 175 31.78 -28.60 16.07
N ALA A 176 31.93 -29.54 15.13
CA ALA A 176 32.73 -29.36 13.92
C ALA A 176 32.07 -29.99 12.67
N PRO A 177 30.83 -29.59 12.32
CA PRO A 177 30.18 -30.06 11.10
C PRO A 177 30.87 -29.56 9.84
N SER A 178 30.71 -30.29 8.74
CA SER A 178 31.14 -29.88 7.40
C SER A 178 29.93 -29.70 6.49
N PHE A 179 29.74 -28.50 5.97
CA PHE A 179 28.73 -28.15 4.98
C PHE A 179 29.38 -28.03 3.60
N LEU A 180 28.84 -28.74 2.62
CA LEU A 180 29.29 -28.75 1.23
C LEU A 180 28.10 -28.46 0.33
N ASP A 181 28.24 -27.49 -0.59
CA ASP A 181 27.23 -27.19 -1.62
C ASP A 181 25.83 -26.96 -1.01
N CYS A 182 25.79 -26.32 0.16
CA CYS A 182 24.56 -26.02 0.89
C CYS A 182 24.05 -24.62 0.59
N ASP A 183 22.73 -24.48 0.55
CA ASP A 183 22.04 -23.21 0.36
C ASP A 183 21.33 -22.79 1.65
N PHE A 184 21.62 -21.57 2.13
CA PHE A 184 21.01 -20.93 3.28
C PHE A 184 20.31 -19.66 2.82
N SER A 185 19.00 -19.75 2.56
CA SER A 185 18.26 -18.69 1.90
C SER A 185 17.07 -18.17 2.73
N ASN A 186 16.92 -16.85 2.84
CA ASN A 186 15.76 -16.20 3.47
C ASN A 186 15.46 -16.66 4.91
N ASN A 187 16.49 -16.99 5.69
CA ASN A 187 16.31 -17.37 7.10
C ASN A 187 16.36 -16.14 8.00
N SER A 188 15.63 -16.17 9.12
CA SER A 188 15.59 -15.06 10.07
C SER A 188 15.77 -15.49 11.53
N ALA A 189 16.49 -14.69 12.31
CA ALA A 189 16.77 -15.03 13.72
C ALA A 189 17.35 -13.86 14.52
N ALA A 190 17.47 -14.02 15.83
CA ALA A 190 18.17 -13.05 16.67
C ALA A 190 19.69 -13.29 16.77
N LEU A 191 20.15 -14.55 16.70
CA LEU A 191 21.55 -14.92 16.82
C LEU A 191 22.03 -15.48 15.49
N GLY A 192 22.44 -14.60 14.57
CA GLY A 192 22.77 -15.00 13.20
C GLY A 192 21.51 -15.32 12.39
N GLY A 193 21.25 -14.62 11.28
CA GLY A 193 20.01 -14.83 10.53
C GLY A 193 19.84 -16.26 10.01
N ALA A 194 20.94 -16.94 9.68
CA ALA A 194 20.96 -18.36 9.32
C ALA A 194 21.71 -19.23 10.33
N VAL A 195 22.93 -18.87 10.73
CA VAL A 195 23.81 -19.76 11.50
C VAL A 195 24.37 -19.06 12.73
N TYR A 196 24.26 -19.75 13.87
CA TYR A 196 24.93 -19.37 15.12
C TYR A 196 26.03 -20.36 15.46
N VAL A 197 27.22 -19.82 15.76
CA VAL A 197 28.43 -20.58 16.09
C VAL A 197 28.92 -20.18 17.49
N ASP A 198 28.93 -21.14 18.41
CA ASP A 198 29.34 -20.97 19.81
C ASP A 198 30.48 -21.95 20.14
N ASP A 199 31.72 -21.45 20.22
CA ASP A 199 32.93 -22.26 20.43
C ASP A 199 33.04 -23.50 19.50
N ALA A 200 32.51 -23.39 18.28
CA ALA A 200 32.47 -24.44 17.27
C ALA A 200 33.40 -24.11 16.08
N SER A 201 33.84 -25.14 15.35
CA SER A 201 34.75 -24.99 14.20
C SER A 201 34.16 -25.60 12.93
N PRO A 202 33.04 -25.05 12.41
CA PRO A 202 32.42 -25.57 11.20
C PRO A 202 33.26 -25.29 9.95
N LEU A 203 33.15 -26.17 8.96
CA LEU A 203 33.69 -26.00 7.62
C LEU A 203 32.54 -25.78 6.64
N PHE A 204 32.55 -24.66 5.93
CA PHE A 204 31.64 -24.38 4.81
C PHE A 204 32.43 -24.32 3.51
N VAL A 205 31.98 -25.07 2.51
CA VAL A 205 32.63 -25.18 1.20
C VAL A 205 31.58 -25.08 0.09
N ASP A 206 31.77 -24.13 -0.82
CA ASP A 206 30.86 -23.93 -1.97
C ASP A 206 29.40 -23.67 -1.54
N CYS A 207 29.18 -23.12 -0.33
CA CYS A 207 27.83 -22.80 0.19
C CYS A 207 27.36 -21.39 -0.21
N VAL A 208 26.04 -21.21 -0.31
CA VAL A 208 25.39 -19.92 -0.57
C VAL A 208 24.61 -19.48 0.68
N PHE A 209 24.71 -18.19 1.02
CA PHE A 209 23.94 -17.52 2.06
C PHE A 209 23.25 -16.30 1.44
N ALA A 210 21.95 -16.40 1.16
CA ALA A 210 21.21 -15.37 0.43
C ALA A 210 20.01 -14.83 1.22
N GLY A 211 19.85 -13.51 1.31
CA GLY A 211 18.62 -12.90 1.84
C GLY A 211 18.33 -13.19 3.31
N ASN A 212 19.31 -13.61 4.12
CA ASN A 212 19.09 -13.92 5.53
C ASN A 212 19.07 -12.64 6.37
N THR A 213 18.29 -12.62 7.45
CA THR A 213 18.08 -11.42 8.27
C THR A 213 18.27 -11.67 9.76
N ALA A 214 19.10 -10.86 10.42
CA ALA A 214 19.22 -10.82 11.86
C ALA A 214 18.40 -9.66 12.47
N TYR A 215 17.50 -9.96 13.40
CA TYR A 215 16.69 -8.96 14.12
C TYR A 215 17.02 -8.94 15.62
N PRO A 216 17.05 -7.77 16.28
CA PRO A 216 17.22 -7.70 17.72
C PRO A 216 15.92 -8.10 18.43
N LEU A 217 16.03 -8.82 19.56
CA LEU A 217 14.85 -9.20 20.37
C LEU A 217 14.84 -8.56 21.76
N ALA A 218 13.66 -8.08 22.16
CA ALA A 218 13.34 -7.70 23.52
C ALA A 218 12.91 -8.94 24.32
N ASP A 219 13.76 -9.44 25.22
CA ASP A 219 13.41 -10.59 26.07
C ASP A 219 12.29 -10.26 27.08
N VAL A 220 11.43 -11.25 27.37
CA VAL A 220 10.43 -11.26 28.45
C VAL A 220 11.17 -11.46 29.79
N GLY A 221 11.98 -10.46 30.14
CA GLY A 221 12.97 -10.53 31.21
C GLY A 221 13.93 -9.35 31.27
N GLY A 222 13.88 -8.44 30.29
CA GLY A 222 14.60 -7.16 30.33
C GLY A 222 16.08 -7.23 29.97
N THR A 223 16.57 -8.36 29.44
CA THR A 223 17.95 -8.48 28.92
C THR A 223 17.89 -8.63 27.40
N LEU A 224 18.33 -7.61 26.68
CA LEU A 224 18.30 -7.56 25.22
C LEU A 224 19.45 -8.41 24.64
N VAL A 225 19.18 -9.21 23.60
CA VAL A 225 20.17 -10.10 22.97
C VAL A 225 19.93 -10.14 21.45
N GLY A 226 21.00 -10.05 20.64
CA GLY A 226 20.97 -10.38 19.20
C GLY A 226 20.97 -9.19 18.25
N GLY A 227 20.77 -9.49 16.95
CA GLY A 227 20.73 -8.53 15.84
C GLY A 227 22.04 -8.41 15.04
N ASP A 228 23.06 -9.22 15.34
CA ASP A 228 24.34 -9.23 14.61
C ASP A 228 24.46 -10.47 13.72
N GLY A 229 25.19 -10.32 12.60
CA GLY A 229 25.47 -11.43 11.68
C GLY A 229 24.26 -11.79 10.82
N GLY A 230 23.90 -10.95 9.84
CA GLY A 230 22.69 -11.16 9.04
C GLY A 230 22.59 -12.55 8.40
N ALA A 231 23.72 -13.20 8.09
CA ALA A 231 23.76 -14.64 7.84
C ALA A 231 24.37 -15.44 9.00
N VAL A 232 25.60 -15.11 9.42
CA VAL A 232 26.34 -15.90 10.42
C VAL A 232 26.83 -15.03 11.57
N LEU A 233 26.56 -15.47 12.79
CA LEU A 233 27.14 -14.93 14.01
C LEU A 233 28.02 -15.98 14.69
N ALA A 234 29.28 -15.66 14.99
CA ALA A 234 30.14 -16.48 15.83
C ALA A 234 30.67 -15.74 17.06
N THR A 235 30.51 -16.34 18.23
CA THR A 235 31.01 -15.82 19.53
C THR A 235 32.34 -16.44 19.94
N GLY A 236 32.72 -17.56 19.32
CA GLY A 236 33.94 -18.32 19.59
C GLY A 236 34.23 -19.36 18.52
N GLY A 237 35.32 -20.12 18.69
CA GLY A 237 35.71 -21.20 17.77
C GLY A 237 36.42 -20.74 16.49
N GLN A 238 36.58 -21.66 15.52
CA GLN A 238 37.38 -21.44 14.30
C GLN A 238 36.62 -21.82 13.02
N PRO A 239 35.61 -21.02 12.59
CA PRO A 239 34.89 -21.29 11.36
C PRO A 239 35.78 -21.10 10.12
N VAL A 240 35.71 -22.04 9.17
CA VAL A 240 36.43 -21.99 7.89
C VAL A 240 35.41 -21.91 6.76
N LEU A 241 35.51 -20.87 5.93
CA LEU A 241 34.52 -20.46 4.95
C LEU A 241 35.18 -20.35 3.57
N THR A 242 35.04 -21.37 2.72
CA THR A 242 35.81 -21.47 1.47
C THR A 242 34.91 -21.51 0.24
N ARG A 243 35.12 -20.60 -0.72
CA ARG A 243 34.31 -20.48 -1.95
C ARG A 243 32.81 -20.34 -1.70
N CYS A 244 32.48 -19.72 -0.58
CA CYS A 244 31.10 -19.45 -0.24
C CYS A 244 30.67 -18.09 -0.79
N VAL A 245 29.35 -17.89 -0.89
CA VAL A 245 28.77 -16.64 -1.38
C VAL A 245 27.76 -16.10 -0.37
N TRP A 246 27.86 -14.80 -0.07
CA TRP A 246 26.94 -14.10 0.83
C TRP A 246 26.32 -12.93 0.08
N THR A 247 24.99 -12.92 -0.05
CA THR A 247 24.26 -11.88 -0.77
C THR A 247 22.98 -11.44 -0.11
N GLY A 248 22.64 -10.16 -0.17
CA GLY A 248 21.34 -9.65 0.30
C GLY A 248 21.08 -9.89 1.78
N ASN A 249 22.10 -10.25 2.57
CA ASN A 249 21.91 -10.55 3.99
C ASN A 249 21.86 -9.24 4.77
N THR A 250 21.00 -9.18 5.79
CA THR A 250 20.63 -7.95 6.49
C THR A 250 20.77 -8.10 8.00
N SER A 251 21.31 -7.09 8.69
CA SER A 251 21.35 -7.04 10.14
C SER A 251 20.73 -5.74 10.66
N HIS A 252 19.79 -5.86 11.59
CA HIS A 252 19.03 -4.75 12.15
C HIS A 252 19.47 -4.43 13.59
N ALA A 253 19.44 -3.14 13.92
CA ALA A 253 19.67 -2.60 15.25
C ALA A 253 18.34 -2.26 15.93
N GLN A 254 18.37 -2.18 17.27
CA GLN A 254 17.21 -1.71 18.02
C GLN A 254 17.26 -0.20 18.23
N ASP A 255 16.17 0.48 17.90
CA ASP A 255 16.00 1.92 18.11
C ASP A 255 16.26 2.35 19.55
N GLY A 256 17.10 3.37 19.73
CA GLY A 256 17.37 4.00 21.02
C GLY A 256 18.37 3.28 21.94
N THR A 257 19.02 2.19 21.50
CA THR A 257 20.05 1.48 22.29
C THR A 257 21.40 1.45 21.57
N PRO A 258 22.44 2.18 22.01
CA PRO A 258 23.66 2.40 21.22
C PRO A 258 24.48 1.15 20.84
N ASP A 259 24.31 0.02 21.54
CA ASP A 259 25.26 -1.11 21.48
C ASP A 259 24.63 -2.46 21.11
N LEU A 260 23.35 -2.50 20.71
CA LEU A 260 22.64 -3.77 20.43
C LEU A 260 22.22 -3.91 18.96
N GLY A 261 22.76 -4.95 18.31
CA GLY A 261 22.41 -5.37 16.96
C GLY A 261 22.90 -4.42 15.86
N GLY A 262 22.67 -4.82 14.62
CA GLY A 262 22.94 -4.03 13.42
C GLY A 262 24.39 -4.07 12.94
N HIS A 263 25.18 -5.06 13.34
CA HIS A 263 26.55 -5.23 12.86
C HIS A 263 26.72 -6.53 12.06
N GLY A 264 27.53 -6.49 11.00
CA GLY A 264 27.88 -7.69 10.24
C GLY A 264 26.74 -8.17 9.36
N GLY A 265 26.42 -7.45 8.28
CA GLY A 265 25.28 -7.78 7.42
C GLY A 265 25.34 -9.19 6.82
N ALA A 266 26.53 -9.68 6.46
CA ALA A 266 26.74 -11.11 6.19
C ALA A 266 27.26 -11.85 7.42
N LEU A 267 28.39 -11.40 7.97
CA LEU A 267 29.18 -12.13 8.96
C LEU A 267 29.52 -11.23 10.15
N ALA A 268 29.25 -11.69 11.36
CA ALA A 268 29.71 -11.07 12.59
C ALA A 268 30.53 -12.06 13.42
N PHE A 269 31.77 -11.67 13.75
CA PHE A 269 32.62 -12.43 14.66
C PHE A 269 32.92 -11.59 15.91
N VAL A 270 32.55 -12.13 17.07
CA VAL A 270 32.68 -11.45 18.36
C VAL A 270 33.41 -12.35 19.37
N GLY A 271 33.83 -11.77 20.49
CA GLY A 271 34.43 -12.54 21.58
C GLY A 271 35.82 -13.06 21.23
N VAL A 272 35.98 -14.37 21.12
CA VAL A 272 37.27 -15.07 20.87
C VAL A 272 37.29 -15.85 19.56
N ALA A 273 36.34 -15.60 18.66
CA ALA A 273 36.26 -16.27 17.37
C ALA A 273 37.49 -15.99 16.48
N ALA A 274 37.95 -17.00 15.73
CA ALA A 274 39.05 -16.88 14.78
C ALA A 274 38.67 -17.50 13.43
N ALA A 275 38.15 -16.67 12.53
CA ALA A 275 37.57 -17.12 11.25
C ALA A 275 38.59 -17.09 10.10
N ARG A 276 38.41 -17.96 9.10
CA ARG A 276 39.20 -17.95 7.87
C ARG A 276 38.28 -18.01 6.65
N LEU A 277 38.38 -17.02 5.78
CA LEU A 277 37.59 -16.85 4.58
C LEU A 277 38.51 -16.94 3.36
N GLY A 278 38.27 -17.90 2.47
CA GLY A 278 39.15 -18.17 1.34
C GLY A 278 38.40 -18.28 0.01
N GLY A 279 38.77 -17.48 -0.99
CA GLY A 279 38.16 -17.61 -2.32
C GLY A 279 36.67 -17.29 -2.33
N SER A 280 36.20 -16.41 -1.45
CA SER A 280 34.81 -16.26 -1.05
C SER A 280 34.23 -14.92 -1.54
N THR A 281 32.92 -14.81 -1.82
CA THR A 281 32.30 -13.56 -2.35
C THR A 281 31.24 -13.01 -1.39
N LEU A 282 31.44 -11.79 -0.89
CA LEU A 282 30.48 -11.05 -0.06
C LEU A 282 29.95 -9.86 -0.86
N HIS A 283 28.70 -9.94 -1.30
CA HIS A 283 28.10 -8.97 -2.21
C HIS A 283 26.77 -8.42 -1.69
N ASP A 284 26.49 -7.12 -1.80
CA ASP A 284 25.15 -6.58 -1.55
C ASP A 284 24.54 -6.96 -0.19
N ASN A 285 25.36 -6.96 0.87
CA ASN A 285 24.89 -7.22 2.24
C ASN A 285 24.76 -5.92 3.02
N ALA A 286 23.74 -5.83 3.87
CA ALA A 286 23.38 -4.63 4.59
C ALA A 286 23.46 -4.81 6.12
N ALA A 287 23.99 -3.82 6.81
CA ALA A 287 23.93 -3.68 8.26
C ALA A 287 23.39 -2.29 8.60
N GLU A 288 22.60 -2.15 9.66
CA GLU A 288 22.12 -0.83 10.04
C GLU A 288 23.21 0.07 10.65
N ARG A 289 24.31 -0.52 11.15
CA ARG A 289 25.40 0.22 11.81
C ARG A 289 26.75 0.10 11.13
N GLU A 290 27.37 -1.07 11.16
CA GLU A 290 28.77 -1.24 10.76
C GLU A 290 29.03 -2.63 10.17
N GLY A 291 29.95 -2.69 9.19
CA GLY A 291 30.41 -3.95 8.59
C GLY A 291 29.32 -4.66 7.79
N GLY A 292 28.84 -4.05 6.70
CA GLY A 292 27.81 -4.65 5.84
C GLY A 292 28.17 -6.07 5.38
N GLY A 293 29.45 -6.33 5.08
CA GLY A 293 29.97 -7.67 4.83
C GLY A 293 30.44 -8.36 6.12
N VAL A 294 31.58 -7.93 6.66
CA VAL A 294 32.19 -8.53 7.86
C VAL A 294 32.32 -7.52 8.98
N TYR A 295 31.91 -7.92 10.19
CA TYR A 295 32.12 -7.18 11.44
C TYR A 295 32.93 -7.98 12.45
N LEU A 296 33.90 -7.32 13.09
CA LEU A 296 34.74 -7.88 14.15
C LEU A 296 34.66 -7.06 15.44
N ALA A 297 34.43 -7.72 16.58
CA ALA A 297 34.47 -7.10 17.91
C ALA A 297 35.14 -7.97 18.99
N GLY A 298 35.63 -7.32 20.05
CA GLY A 298 36.36 -7.99 21.14
C GLY A 298 37.73 -8.49 20.68
N SER A 299 38.13 -9.69 21.10
CA SER A 299 39.39 -10.33 20.67
C SER A 299 39.23 -11.20 19.41
N ALA A 300 38.15 -11.01 18.65
CA ALA A 300 37.89 -11.79 17.45
C ALA A 300 38.91 -11.47 16.35
N THR A 301 39.24 -12.47 15.55
CA THR A 301 40.15 -12.37 14.41
C THR A 301 39.54 -12.98 13.16
N ALA A 302 39.85 -12.41 12.00
CA ALA A 302 39.52 -13.02 10.72
C ALA A 302 40.65 -12.86 9.70
N GLU A 303 40.89 -13.90 8.92
CA GLU A 303 41.78 -13.88 7.75
C GLU A 303 40.93 -13.99 6.48
N LEU A 304 41.03 -13.02 5.57
CA LEU A 304 40.44 -13.09 4.24
C LEU A 304 41.56 -13.27 3.22
N ASP A 305 41.52 -14.37 2.48
CA ASP A 305 42.42 -14.66 1.39
C ASP A 305 41.64 -14.83 0.09
N SER A 306 42.13 -14.24 -1.00
CA SER A 306 41.58 -14.45 -2.34
C SER A 306 40.06 -14.17 -2.42
N SER A 307 39.54 -13.24 -1.60
CA SER A 307 38.09 -13.04 -1.43
C SER A 307 37.62 -11.71 -2.03
N LEU A 308 36.39 -11.69 -2.51
CA LEU A 308 35.77 -10.54 -3.15
C LEU A 308 34.71 -9.93 -2.24
N VAL A 309 34.81 -8.63 -1.97
CA VAL A 309 33.86 -7.88 -1.11
C VAL A 309 33.36 -6.68 -1.89
N THR A 310 32.05 -6.58 -2.13
CA THR A 310 31.50 -5.52 -3.00
C THR A 310 30.04 -5.15 -2.75
N LEU A 311 29.69 -3.88 -2.90
CA LEU A 311 28.34 -3.32 -2.74
C LEU A 311 27.69 -3.57 -1.36
N ASN A 312 28.48 -3.75 -0.30
CA ASN A 312 27.96 -3.92 1.05
C ASN A 312 27.78 -2.55 1.75
N LEU A 313 26.70 -2.40 2.51
CA LEU A 313 26.30 -1.13 3.14
C LEU A 313 26.04 -1.29 4.64
N PRO A 314 26.54 -0.38 5.49
CA PRO A 314 27.68 0.50 5.26
C PRO A 314 28.97 -0.33 5.06
N GLU A 315 30.10 0.33 4.78
CA GLU A 315 31.45 -0.23 4.52
C GLU A 315 31.59 -1.76 4.72
N GLY A 316 31.91 -2.50 3.65
CA GLY A 316 31.84 -3.96 3.63
C GLY A 316 32.77 -4.70 4.59
N LEU A 317 33.80 -4.05 5.14
CA LEU A 317 34.71 -4.61 6.14
C LEU A 317 34.89 -3.62 7.29
N PHE A 318 34.59 -4.05 8.51
CA PHE A 318 34.73 -3.21 9.70
C PHE A 318 35.39 -3.94 10.88
N GLY A 319 36.39 -3.30 11.50
CA GLY A 319 37.02 -3.77 12.74
C GLY A 319 37.01 -2.71 13.85
N ALA A 320 36.32 -3.00 14.97
CA ALA A 320 36.35 -2.17 16.18
C ALA A 320 37.75 -2.16 16.85
N GLU A 321 38.02 -1.24 17.79
CA GLU A 321 39.35 -0.98 18.41
C GLU A 321 40.11 -2.20 19.02
N SER A 322 39.50 -3.39 19.08
CA SER A 322 40.09 -4.62 19.65
C SER A 322 40.16 -5.84 18.71
N GLY A 323 39.40 -5.87 17.61
CA GLY A 323 39.41 -6.99 16.66
C GLY A 323 40.52 -6.86 15.62
N ALA A 324 40.99 -7.98 15.06
CA ALA A 324 42.04 -7.97 14.02
C ALA A 324 41.59 -8.65 12.72
N LEU A 325 41.68 -7.92 11.61
CA LEU A 325 41.39 -8.40 10.27
C LEU A 325 42.66 -8.42 9.44
N ASP A 326 43.03 -9.58 8.90
CA ASP A 326 44.11 -9.74 7.93
C ASP A 326 43.53 -10.02 6.55
N ILE A 327 44.02 -9.32 5.52
CA ILE A 327 43.51 -9.44 4.14
C ILE A 327 44.66 -9.58 3.14
N ALA A 328 44.58 -10.58 2.26
CA ALA A 328 45.56 -10.82 1.21
C ALA A 328 44.91 -11.29 -0.08
N CYS A 329 45.40 -10.79 -1.22
CA CYS A 329 44.88 -11.13 -2.55
C CYS A 329 43.36 -10.96 -2.70
N CYS A 330 42.75 -10.04 -1.94
CA CYS A 330 41.32 -9.76 -1.98
C CYS A 330 41.01 -8.62 -2.96
N ASP A 331 39.75 -8.47 -3.33
CA ASP A 331 39.26 -7.29 -4.07
C ASP A 331 38.11 -6.67 -3.30
N VAL A 332 38.22 -5.39 -2.98
CA VAL A 332 37.23 -4.66 -2.19
C VAL A 332 36.80 -3.43 -2.97
N TRP A 333 35.61 -3.50 -3.59
CA TRP A 333 35.15 -2.52 -4.57
C TRP A 333 33.68 -2.11 -4.38
N GLY A 334 33.40 -0.79 -4.44
CA GLY A 334 32.03 -0.25 -4.42
C GLY A 334 31.43 0.03 -3.04
N ASP A 335 32.20 -0.08 -1.96
CA ASP A 335 31.74 0.05 -0.58
C ASP A 335 32.01 1.46 0.01
N GLY A 336 31.20 2.47 -0.39
CA GLY A 336 30.87 3.69 0.39
C GLY A 336 31.94 4.72 0.82
N ALA A 337 33.21 4.39 0.99
CA ALA A 337 34.30 5.29 1.35
C ALA A 337 35.65 4.74 0.84
N PRO A 338 36.69 5.55 0.62
CA PRO A 338 37.99 5.08 0.13
C PRO A 338 38.83 4.40 1.24
N GLY A 339 38.21 3.59 2.11
CA GLY A 339 38.91 2.91 3.19
C GLY A 339 38.06 1.81 3.82
N TYR A 340 38.74 0.72 4.17
CA TYR A 340 38.23 -0.28 5.10
C TYR A 340 37.84 0.42 6.42
N GLY A 341 36.66 0.14 6.96
CA GLY A 341 36.14 0.82 8.14
C GLY A 341 36.92 0.51 9.42
N GLY A 342 36.99 1.48 10.35
CA GLY A 342 37.57 1.31 11.67
C GLY A 342 39.11 1.45 11.74
N THR A 343 39.79 0.53 12.43
CA THR A 343 41.26 0.57 12.59
C THR A 343 42.06 0.03 11.40
N LEU A 344 41.38 -0.47 10.37
CA LEU A 344 42.00 -1.06 9.19
C LEU A 344 42.45 0.06 8.22
N ALA A 345 43.75 0.16 7.96
CA ALA A 345 44.25 1.10 6.96
C ALA A 345 43.91 0.61 5.53
N ASP A 346 43.76 1.54 4.59
CA ASP A 346 43.66 1.22 3.16
C ASP A 346 44.82 0.31 2.71
N ALA A 347 44.50 -0.98 2.53
CA ALA A 347 45.40 -2.03 2.09
C ALA A 347 45.42 -2.20 0.56
N THR A 348 44.73 -1.35 -0.21
CA THR A 348 44.77 -1.43 -1.68
C THR A 348 46.20 -1.31 -2.20
N GLY A 349 46.60 -2.23 -3.07
CA GLY A 349 47.96 -2.32 -3.58
C GLY A 349 49.01 -2.90 -2.60
N LEU A 350 48.62 -3.26 -1.37
CA LEU A 350 49.42 -4.05 -0.43
C LEU A 350 48.97 -5.52 -0.48
N ASP A 351 49.91 -6.46 -0.34
CA ASP A 351 49.67 -7.92 -0.35
C ASP A 351 48.76 -8.42 -1.49
N GLY A 352 48.82 -7.72 -2.63
CA GLY A 352 48.08 -8.04 -3.85
C GLY A 352 46.59 -7.74 -3.81
N ASN A 353 46.12 -7.00 -2.80
CA ASN A 353 44.73 -6.55 -2.69
C ASN A 353 44.39 -5.51 -3.77
N LEU A 354 43.18 -5.61 -4.30
CA LEU A 354 42.61 -4.77 -5.34
C LEU A 354 41.47 -3.91 -4.79
N GLY A 355 41.14 -2.86 -5.53
CA GLY A 355 39.93 -2.07 -5.37
C GLY A 355 39.39 -1.69 -6.75
N GLU A 356 39.33 -2.68 -7.64
CA GLU A 356 39.00 -2.52 -9.06
C GLU A 356 37.64 -3.18 -9.33
N ASP A 357 36.89 -2.71 -10.33
CA ASP A 357 35.55 -3.22 -10.60
C ASP A 357 35.56 -4.71 -11.01
N PRO A 358 34.92 -5.62 -10.24
CA PRO A 358 34.76 -7.01 -10.61
C PRO A 358 33.83 -7.12 -11.83
N ILE A 359 34.38 -7.56 -12.96
CA ILE A 359 33.58 -7.70 -14.19
C ILE A 359 32.90 -9.07 -14.18
N TYR A 360 31.57 -9.08 -14.08
CA TYR A 360 30.76 -10.29 -14.12
C TYR A 360 30.19 -10.59 -15.50
N CYS A 361 29.84 -11.85 -15.71
CA CYS A 361 28.97 -12.29 -16.80
C CYS A 361 27.53 -11.93 -16.45
N GLY A 362 26.82 -11.26 -17.36
CA GLY A 362 25.45 -10.83 -17.11
C GLY A 362 24.59 -11.99 -16.57
N ALA A 363 24.01 -11.81 -15.38
CA ALA A 363 23.15 -12.82 -14.76
C ALA A 363 21.75 -12.28 -14.53
N VAL A 364 20.82 -13.10 -15.01
CA VAL A 364 19.36 -13.05 -15.04
C VAL A 364 18.80 -13.40 -13.66
N GLY A 365 17.73 -12.75 -13.24
CA GLY A 365 16.78 -13.24 -12.22
C GLY A 365 17.35 -13.45 -10.82
N GLY A 366 17.38 -12.40 -9.99
CA GLY A 366 17.34 -12.47 -8.50
C GLY A 366 18.43 -13.26 -7.77
N ALA A 367 19.31 -13.96 -8.49
CA ALA A 367 20.44 -14.70 -7.98
C ALA A 367 21.73 -14.05 -8.50
N LEU A 368 22.71 -13.98 -7.60
CA LEU A 368 24.06 -13.46 -7.79
C LEU A 368 24.65 -13.68 -9.19
N PRO A 369 25.52 -12.76 -9.69
CA PRO A 369 26.28 -12.99 -10.89
C PRO A 369 27.16 -14.25 -10.78
N LEU A 370 26.71 -15.35 -11.41
CA LEU A 370 27.29 -16.70 -11.31
C LEU A 370 28.65 -16.88 -12.00
N GLY A 371 29.35 -15.80 -12.35
CA GLY A 371 30.58 -15.90 -13.12
C GLY A 371 31.25 -14.59 -13.47
N LEU A 372 32.58 -14.61 -13.54
CA LEU A 372 33.42 -13.49 -13.96
C LEU A 372 33.60 -13.49 -15.48
N HIS A 373 33.61 -12.31 -16.08
CA HIS A 373 33.98 -12.12 -17.48
C HIS A 373 35.50 -12.33 -17.68
N GLU A 374 35.94 -12.70 -18.88
CA GLU A 374 37.35 -13.00 -19.19
C GLU A 374 38.32 -11.83 -18.92
N SER A 375 37.81 -10.59 -18.93
CA SER A 375 38.59 -9.38 -18.65
C SER A 375 38.55 -8.95 -17.18
N SER A 376 37.89 -9.70 -16.30
CA SER A 376 37.72 -9.33 -14.90
C SER A 376 39.06 -9.29 -14.15
N PRO A 377 39.32 -8.26 -13.32
CA PRO A 377 40.53 -8.19 -12.50
C PRO A 377 40.62 -9.34 -11.48
N CYS A 378 39.46 -9.87 -11.06
CA CYS A 378 39.38 -10.97 -10.10
C CYS A 378 39.82 -12.34 -10.67
N LEU A 379 40.04 -12.45 -11.98
CA LEU A 379 40.60 -13.67 -12.58
C LEU A 379 42.12 -13.73 -12.45
N PRO A 380 42.74 -14.93 -12.44
CA PRO A 380 44.20 -15.10 -12.30
C PRO A 380 45.06 -14.28 -13.28
N ALA A 381 44.54 -13.96 -14.47
CA ALA A 381 45.24 -13.15 -15.47
C ALA A 381 45.15 -11.64 -15.20
N GLY A 382 44.19 -11.20 -14.38
CA GLY A 382 43.86 -9.81 -14.10
C GLY A 382 44.48 -9.25 -12.81
N ASN A 383 45.07 -10.08 -11.95
CA ASN A 383 45.63 -9.66 -10.67
C ASN A 383 47.08 -10.11 -10.41
N ALA A 384 47.77 -9.38 -9.54
CA ALA A 384 49.17 -9.60 -9.22
C ALA A 384 49.43 -10.88 -8.42
N CYS A 385 48.42 -11.40 -7.72
CA CYS A 385 48.52 -12.66 -6.98
C CYS A 385 48.48 -13.90 -7.88
N GLY A 386 47.96 -13.78 -9.11
CA GLY A 386 47.81 -14.91 -10.01
C GLY A 386 46.78 -15.95 -9.54
N VAL A 387 45.85 -15.55 -8.67
CA VAL A 387 44.80 -16.40 -8.10
C VAL A 387 43.42 -15.95 -8.56
N ARG A 388 42.42 -16.79 -8.35
CA ARG A 388 41.02 -16.38 -8.48
C ARG A 388 40.62 -15.66 -7.20
N ILE A 389 40.07 -14.47 -7.34
CA ILE A 389 39.49 -13.70 -6.25
C ILE A 389 37.97 -13.88 -6.28
N GLY A 390 37.38 -14.24 -5.13
CA GLY A 390 35.95 -14.57 -5.02
C GLY A 390 35.59 -16.02 -5.38
N ALA A 391 34.34 -16.38 -5.12
CA ALA A 391 33.82 -17.74 -5.29
C ALA A 391 33.67 -18.13 -6.77
N TYR A 392 33.37 -17.15 -7.62
CA TYR A 392 33.04 -17.38 -9.02
C TYR A 392 34.27 -17.40 -9.93
N GLY A 393 34.22 -18.25 -10.94
CA GLY A 393 35.26 -18.37 -11.97
C GLY A 393 34.90 -17.66 -13.25
N GLN A 394 35.79 -17.74 -14.24
CA GLN A 394 35.46 -17.26 -15.58
C GLN A 394 34.26 -18.06 -16.13
N ALA A 395 33.15 -17.39 -16.43
CA ALA A 395 31.95 -18.05 -16.94
C ALA A 395 31.58 -17.65 -18.38
N CYS A 396 32.11 -16.55 -18.89
CA CYS A 396 31.80 -16.05 -20.23
C CYS A 396 33.03 -15.40 -20.89
N ALA A 397 32.96 -15.30 -22.20
CA ALA A 397 33.93 -14.63 -23.07
C ALA A 397 33.17 -13.96 -24.23
N GLY A 398 33.59 -12.76 -24.64
CA GLY A 398 32.92 -11.95 -25.67
C GLY A 398 31.99 -10.85 -25.14
N ASN A 399 31.33 -10.14 -26.08
CA ASN A 399 30.61 -8.87 -25.91
C ASN A 399 29.32 -8.90 -25.01
N ILE A 400 29.29 -9.64 -23.90
CA ILE A 400 28.25 -9.46 -22.87
C ILE A 400 28.79 -8.43 -21.89
N HIS A 401 28.08 -7.31 -21.77
CA HIS A 401 28.53 -6.15 -21.02
C HIS A 401 27.61 -5.84 -19.85
N ARG A 402 28.22 -5.28 -18.80
CA ARG A 402 27.53 -4.59 -17.71
C ARG A 402 27.47 -3.11 -18.09
N HIS A 403 26.28 -2.53 -18.03
CA HIS A 403 26.05 -1.11 -18.28
C HIS A 403 25.58 -0.44 -17.00
N GLU A 404 26.21 0.65 -16.58
CA GLU A 404 25.89 1.31 -15.31
C GLU A 404 25.11 2.61 -15.50
N VAL A 405 24.09 2.80 -14.65
CA VAL A 405 23.26 4.01 -14.62
C VAL A 405 23.30 4.61 -13.20
N PRO A 406 23.63 5.89 -13.02
CA PRO A 406 23.93 6.89 -14.05
C PRO A 406 25.42 6.96 -14.47
N LEU A 407 26.29 6.08 -13.96
CA LEU A 407 27.74 6.25 -14.09
C LEU A 407 28.23 6.24 -15.55
N GLU A 408 27.74 5.28 -16.34
CA GLU A 408 28.11 5.13 -17.76
C GLU A 408 27.06 5.76 -18.68
N TYR A 409 25.78 5.53 -18.38
CA TYR A 409 24.65 6.08 -19.13
C TYR A 409 23.81 6.97 -18.23
N ALA A 410 23.52 8.19 -18.68
CA ALA A 410 22.71 9.13 -17.91
C ALA A 410 21.27 8.66 -17.64
N THR A 411 20.75 7.70 -18.40
CA THR A 411 19.38 7.18 -18.27
C THR A 411 19.30 5.69 -18.52
N ILE A 412 18.28 5.05 -17.95
CA ILE A 412 18.05 3.60 -18.06
C ILE A 412 17.79 3.19 -19.52
N GLN A 413 16.98 3.95 -20.26
CA GLN A 413 16.72 3.66 -21.67
C GLN A 413 17.98 3.82 -22.54
N ALA A 414 18.91 4.71 -22.19
CA ALA A 414 20.16 4.84 -22.94
C ALA A 414 21.02 3.57 -22.81
N ALA A 415 21.08 2.98 -21.61
CA ALA A 415 21.71 1.68 -21.40
C ALA A 415 20.96 0.56 -22.15
N LEU A 416 19.62 0.51 -22.08
CA LEU A 416 18.80 -0.47 -22.83
C LEU A 416 19.01 -0.39 -24.35
N ASN A 417 19.26 0.80 -24.89
CA ASN A 417 19.46 0.99 -26.32
C ASN A 417 20.76 0.35 -26.83
N VAL A 418 21.84 0.43 -26.05
CA VAL A 418 23.15 -0.13 -26.43
C VAL A 418 23.29 -1.61 -26.05
N ALA A 419 22.55 -2.05 -25.03
CA ALA A 419 22.58 -3.41 -24.55
C ALA A 419 22.22 -4.41 -25.65
N VAL A 420 22.82 -5.60 -25.59
CA VAL A 420 22.42 -6.77 -26.37
C VAL A 420 21.80 -7.83 -25.44
N THR A 421 21.06 -8.79 -26.01
CA THR A 421 20.52 -9.91 -25.24
C THR A 421 21.63 -10.60 -24.43
N GLY A 422 21.40 -10.78 -23.13
CA GLY A 422 22.35 -11.31 -22.16
C GLY A 422 23.09 -10.24 -21.34
N ASP A 423 23.02 -8.96 -21.72
CA ASP A 423 23.63 -7.87 -20.96
C ASP A 423 22.87 -7.57 -19.65
N SER A 424 23.59 -6.99 -18.70
CA SER A 424 23.02 -6.49 -17.44
C SER A 424 23.10 -4.97 -17.37
N ILE A 425 22.03 -4.35 -16.90
CA ILE A 425 21.93 -2.93 -16.63
C ILE A 425 21.79 -2.76 -15.12
N ILE A 426 22.83 -2.18 -14.51
CA ILE A 426 22.89 -1.95 -13.07
C ILE A 426 22.53 -0.50 -12.80
N VAL A 427 21.50 -0.30 -12.00
CA VAL A 427 20.94 1.00 -11.68
C VAL A 427 21.24 1.28 -10.21
N ALA A 428 22.07 2.30 -9.97
CA ALA A 428 22.47 2.71 -8.64
C ALA A 428 21.29 3.27 -7.82
N PRO A 429 21.40 3.38 -6.48
CA PRO A 429 20.40 4.06 -5.66
C PRO A 429 20.05 5.45 -6.19
N GLY A 430 18.77 5.77 -6.26
CA GLY A 430 18.27 7.05 -6.74
C GLY A 430 16.85 7.00 -7.27
N THR A 431 16.30 8.18 -7.54
CA THR A 431 15.00 8.33 -8.21
C THR A 431 15.20 8.67 -9.68
N TYR A 432 14.72 7.79 -10.54
CA TYR A 432 14.83 7.85 -11.99
C TYR A 432 13.49 8.30 -12.57
N ALA A 433 13.39 9.60 -12.83
CA ALA A 433 12.21 10.25 -13.39
C ALA A 433 12.52 10.91 -14.74
N GLY A 434 11.46 11.19 -15.51
CA GLY A 434 11.54 11.95 -16.76
C GLY A 434 12.08 11.17 -17.96
N ALA A 435 12.26 11.88 -19.08
CA ALA A 435 12.53 11.26 -20.39
C ALA A 435 13.77 10.35 -20.37
N GLY A 436 13.59 9.10 -20.80
CA GLY A 436 14.64 8.07 -20.83
C GLY A 436 14.73 7.22 -19.56
N ASN A 437 13.98 7.55 -18.50
CA ASN A 437 13.86 6.76 -17.28
C ASN A 437 12.44 6.20 -17.05
N VAL A 438 11.48 6.66 -17.86
CA VAL A 438 10.09 6.19 -17.93
C VAL A 438 9.78 5.73 -19.35
N ASP A 439 8.70 4.98 -19.52
CA ASP A 439 8.35 4.27 -20.75
C ASP A 439 9.49 3.35 -21.24
N LEU A 440 10.15 2.70 -20.28
CA LEU A 440 11.29 1.84 -20.52
C LEU A 440 10.88 0.65 -21.37
N ASN A 441 11.64 0.39 -22.43
CA ASN A 441 11.36 -0.67 -23.38
C ASN A 441 12.66 -1.43 -23.74
N PRO A 442 12.76 -2.73 -23.41
CA PRO A 442 13.91 -3.55 -23.74
C PRO A 442 13.98 -3.98 -25.22
N GLN A 443 12.93 -3.72 -26.00
CA GLN A 443 12.89 -3.89 -27.47
C GLN A 443 13.18 -5.33 -27.93
N GLY A 444 12.69 -6.33 -27.19
CA GLY A 444 12.81 -7.74 -27.50
C GLY A 444 14.12 -8.36 -27.05
N LYS A 445 14.90 -7.64 -26.24
CA LYS A 445 16.16 -8.12 -25.69
C LYS A 445 15.92 -8.73 -24.31
N ASP A 446 16.39 -9.95 -24.10
CA ASP A 446 16.42 -10.55 -22.77
C ASP A 446 17.64 -9.99 -22.03
N VAL A 447 17.43 -8.87 -21.33
CA VAL A 447 18.43 -8.20 -20.50
C VAL A 447 18.07 -8.35 -19.03
N VAL A 448 19.03 -8.04 -18.17
CA VAL A 448 18.83 -8.06 -16.73
C VAL A 448 18.86 -6.64 -16.21
N LEU A 449 17.70 -6.11 -15.84
CA LEU A 449 17.57 -4.78 -15.27
C LEU A 449 17.54 -4.89 -13.74
N LEU A 450 18.62 -4.46 -13.08
CA LEU A 450 18.84 -4.61 -11.65
C LEU A 450 18.96 -3.24 -10.98
N GLY A 451 18.10 -2.96 -10.01
CA GLY A 451 18.22 -1.84 -9.09
C GLY A 451 18.92 -2.27 -7.81
N ALA A 452 19.47 -1.30 -7.08
CA ALA A 452 20.13 -1.53 -5.78
C ALA A 452 19.19 -1.92 -4.62
N GLY A 453 17.96 -2.36 -4.92
CA GLY A 453 16.94 -2.73 -3.95
C GLY A 453 15.73 -1.78 -3.97
N PRO A 454 14.52 -2.27 -3.66
CA PRO A 454 13.29 -1.49 -3.83
C PRO A 454 13.23 -0.21 -3.00
N ALA A 455 13.85 -0.19 -1.81
CA ALA A 455 13.92 0.99 -0.97
C ALA A 455 14.87 2.08 -1.52
N LEU A 456 15.78 1.71 -2.42
CA LEU A 456 16.89 2.55 -2.86
C LEU A 456 16.77 3.00 -4.31
N SER A 457 16.26 2.14 -5.20
CA SER A 457 16.13 2.43 -6.64
C SER A 457 14.66 2.61 -7.02
N ILE A 458 14.29 3.83 -7.42
CA ILE A 458 12.90 4.21 -7.66
C ILE A 458 12.74 4.65 -9.11
N ILE A 459 11.89 3.97 -9.87
CA ILE A 459 11.41 4.44 -11.18
C ILE A 459 10.13 5.23 -10.93
N ASP A 460 10.15 6.52 -11.20
CA ASP A 460 9.03 7.42 -10.91
C ASP A 460 8.41 7.94 -12.22
N GLY A 461 7.18 7.51 -12.47
CA GLY A 461 6.39 7.86 -13.66
C GLY A 461 5.86 9.29 -13.68
N GLY A 462 6.02 10.07 -12.59
CA GLY A 462 5.65 11.49 -12.53
C GLY A 462 4.17 11.78 -12.82
N GLN A 463 3.28 10.83 -12.54
CA GLN A 463 1.83 10.82 -12.79
C GLN A 463 1.42 11.04 -14.25
N ALA A 464 2.31 10.72 -15.21
CA ALA A 464 2.08 10.98 -16.63
C ALA A 464 2.61 9.91 -17.58
N SER A 465 3.49 9.03 -17.12
CA SER A 465 4.11 8.00 -17.96
C SER A 465 3.94 6.61 -17.35
N ARG A 466 4.14 5.59 -18.18
CA ARG A 466 4.27 4.22 -17.72
C ARG A 466 5.71 3.98 -17.24
N GLY A 467 5.92 3.05 -16.31
CA GLY A 467 7.24 2.56 -15.93
C GLY A 467 7.88 1.75 -17.06
N LEU A 468 7.44 0.50 -17.25
CA LEU A 468 8.01 -0.44 -18.23
C LEU A 468 6.97 -0.98 -19.22
N LEU A 469 7.37 -1.07 -20.50
CA LEU A 469 6.70 -1.82 -21.57
C LEU A 469 7.52 -3.02 -22.00
N ILE A 470 7.01 -4.21 -21.77
CA ILE A 470 7.62 -5.49 -22.17
C ILE A 470 6.64 -6.17 -23.15
N ALA A 471 6.81 -5.92 -24.45
CA ALA A 471 5.82 -6.27 -25.47
C ALA A 471 6.39 -6.81 -26.78
N THR A 472 7.68 -7.09 -26.83
CA THR A 472 8.42 -7.39 -28.07
C THR A 472 9.03 -8.79 -28.08
N GLY A 473 8.41 -9.72 -27.33
CA GLY A 473 8.75 -11.14 -27.34
C GLY A 473 9.82 -11.54 -26.31
N GLU A 474 10.05 -10.70 -25.31
CA GLU A 474 10.93 -10.99 -24.19
C GLU A 474 10.50 -12.25 -23.45
N THR A 475 11.47 -13.08 -23.09
CA THR A 475 11.26 -14.38 -22.43
C THR A 475 11.47 -14.26 -20.92
N ALA A 476 11.37 -15.38 -20.20
CA ALA A 476 11.71 -15.41 -18.77
C ALA A 476 13.18 -15.07 -18.48
N ALA A 477 14.03 -14.96 -19.51
CA ALA A 477 15.39 -14.45 -19.38
C ALA A 477 15.47 -12.92 -19.31
N MET A 478 14.40 -12.19 -19.63
CA MET A 478 14.26 -10.77 -19.28
C MET A 478 13.90 -10.66 -17.80
N THR A 479 14.78 -10.06 -17.01
CA THR A 479 14.58 -9.87 -15.57
C THR A 479 14.47 -8.40 -15.22
N VAL A 480 13.51 -8.07 -14.35
CA VAL A 480 13.46 -6.79 -13.65
C VAL A 480 13.45 -7.06 -12.15
N SER A 481 14.42 -6.50 -11.42
CA SER A 481 14.53 -6.73 -9.98
C SER A 481 15.10 -5.54 -9.21
N GLY A 482 14.68 -5.37 -7.96
CA GLY A 482 15.27 -4.42 -7.02
C GLY A 482 14.79 -2.97 -7.22
N PHE A 483 13.54 -2.77 -7.63
CA PHE A 483 12.97 -1.45 -7.86
C PHE A 483 11.66 -1.22 -7.10
N THR A 484 11.48 0.01 -6.62
CA THR A 484 10.14 0.58 -6.50
C THR A 484 9.75 1.20 -7.84
N ILE A 485 8.60 0.85 -8.39
CA ILE A 485 8.01 1.53 -9.55
C ILE A 485 6.73 2.23 -9.08
N LYS A 486 6.75 3.55 -9.12
CA LYS A 486 5.66 4.35 -8.56
C LYS A 486 5.28 5.54 -9.39
N GLY A 487 4.14 6.13 -9.03
CA GLY A 487 3.70 7.39 -9.62
C GLY A 487 3.43 7.28 -11.12
N CYS A 488 3.22 6.08 -11.66
CA CYS A 488 2.97 5.92 -13.07
C CYS A 488 1.49 6.13 -13.37
N ARG A 489 1.17 6.85 -14.45
CA ARG A 489 -0.21 7.01 -14.92
C ARG A 489 -0.30 6.78 -16.41
N TYR A 490 -1.06 5.76 -16.80
CA TYR A 490 -1.16 5.36 -18.20
C TYR A 490 -2.50 4.66 -18.46
N ALA A 491 -2.83 4.44 -19.74
CA ALA A 491 -4.10 3.82 -20.10
C ALA A 491 -4.24 2.39 -19.56
N LEU A 492 -3.19 1.56 -19.67
CA LEU A 492 -3.16 0.17 -19.23
C LEU A 492 -1.82 -0.12 -18.54
N GLY A 493 -1.83 -0.77 -17.37
CA GLY A 493 -0.64 -1.31 -16.72
C GLY A 493 0.46 -0.27 -16.51
N PRO A 494 0.20 0.78 -15.74
CA PRO A 494 1.06 1.96 -15.68
C PRO A 494 2.41 1.66 -15.03
N ALA A 495 2.55 0.73 -14.08
CA ALA A 495 3.88 0.37 -13.58
C ALA A 495 4.60 -0.54 -14.59
N ILE A 496 3.97 -1.67 -14.94
CA ILE A 496 4.52 -2.66 -15.88
C ILE A 496 3.41 -3.15 -16.82
N THR A 497 3.68 -3.13 -18.12
CA THR A 497 2.81 -3.72 -19.14
C THR A 497 3.50 -4.87 -19.85
N CYS A 498 2.93 -6.08 -19.76
CA CYS A 498 3.38 -7.30 -20.44
C CYS A 498 2.38 -7.71 -21.54
N ILE A 499 2.82 -7.72 -22.81
CA ILE A 499 1.97 -8.11 -23.96
C ILE A 499 2.71 -9.13 -24.83
N GLY A 500 2.27 -10.38 -24.84
CA GLY A 500 2.94 -11.43 -25.63
C GLY A 500 4.38 -11.74 -25.19
N ALA A 501 4.78 -11.27 -24.02
CA ALA A 501 6.10 -11.43 -23.41
C ALA A 501 5.94 -11.99 -21.99
N SER A 502 6.90 -12.78 -21.53
CA SER A 502 6.80 -13.50 -20.24
C SER A 502 8.05 -13.31 -19.39
N PRO A 503 8.33 -12.07 -18.93
CA PRO A 503 9.51 -11.75 -18.13
C PRO A 503 9.44 -12.33 -16.73
N THR A 504 10.60 -12.34 -16.05
CA THR A 504 10.73 -12.58 -14.61
C THR A 504 10.79 -11.24 -13.87
N LEU A 505 9.92 -11.06 -12.88
CA LEU A 505 9.75 -9.85 -12.07
C LEU A 505 9.94 -10.22 -10.59
N GLU A 506 11.02 -9.74 -9.96
CA GLU A 506 11.43 -10.25 -8.65
C GLU A 506 11.86 -9.12 -7.70
N ASN A 507 11.51 -9.20 -6.42
CA ASN A 507 11.90 -8.18 -5.43
C ASN A 507 11.53 -6.76 -5.89
N LEU A 508 10.23 -6.52 -6.09
CA LEU A 508 9.70 -5.26 -6.60
C LEU A 508 8.62 -4.69 -5.68
N ILE A 509 8.54 -3.36 -5.62
CA ILE A 509 7.41 -2.64 -5.01
C ILE A 509 6.71 -1.85 -6.11
N LEU A 510 5.47 -2.20 -6.43
CA LEU A 510 4.62 -1.49 -7.38
C LEU A 510 3.56 -0.72 -6.60
N ARG A 511 3.70 0.60 -6.53
CA ARG A 511 2.82 1.42 -5.70
C ARG A 511 2.47 2.79 -6.24
N ASP A 512 1.38 3.38 -5.78
CA ASP A 512 0.96 4.74 -6.15
C ASP A 512 0.79 4.91 -7.68
N ASN A 513 0.37 3.86 -8.38
CA ASN A 513 0.18 3.88 -9.83
C ASN A 513 -1.30 3.92 -10.20
N ILE A 514 -1.64 4.63 -11.28
CA ILE A 514 -3.02 4.90 -11.70
C ILE A 514 -3.23 4.46 -13.14
N SER A 515 -4.06 3.44 -13.36
CA SER A 515 -4.53 3.04 -14.68
C SER A 515 -5.85 3.76 -15.03
N LEU A 516 -5.92 4.35 -16.22
CA LEU A 516 -7.16 4.95 -16.73
C LEU A 516 -8.17 3.92 -17.27
N SER A 517 -7.76 2.65 -17.34
CA SER A 517 -8.64 1.51 -17.60
C SER A 517 -8.25 0.37 -16.67
N ASP A 518 -7.65 -0.71 -17.19
CA ASP A 518 -7.40 -1.93 -16.43
C ASP A 518 -5.97 -2.02 -15.85
N GLY A 519 -5.83 -2.76 -14.74
CA GLY A 519 -4.54 -3.15 -14.16
C GLY A 519 -3.78 -1.98 -13.54
N GLY A 520 -4.12 -1.59 -12.32
CA GLY A 520 -3.59 -0.37 -11.68
C GLY A 520 -2.08 -0.37 -11.45
N ALA A 521 -1.44 -1.53 -11.32
CA ALA A 521 0.02 -1.66 -11.39
C ALA A 521 0.48 -2.44 -12.62
N LEU A 522 -0.08 -3.64 -12.83
CA LEU A 522 0.42 -4.62 -13.78
C LEU A 522 -0.67 -5.07 -14.76
N VAL A 523 -0.32 -5.12 -16.05
CA VAL A 523 -1.18 -5.72 -17.10
C VAL A 523 -0.45 -6.88 -17.78
N CYS A 524 -1.16 -8.00 -17.94
CA CYS A 524 -0.68 -9.23 -18.58
C CYS A 524 -1.63 -9.68 -19.69
N ILE A 525 -1.32 -9.40 -20.95
CA ILE A 525 -2.16 -9.78 -22.10
C ILE A 525 -1.43 -10.83 -22.93
N ASN A 526 -1.98 -12.05 -23.02
CA ASN A 526 -1.33 -13.19 -23.67
C ASN A 526 0.12 -13.37 -23.18
N ALA A 527 0.31 -13.19 -21.88
CA ALA A 527 1.60 -13.11 -21.20
C ALA A 527 1.56 -13.97 -19.94
N SER A 528 2.68 -14.64 -19.64
CA SER A 528 2.83 -15.52 -18.47
C SER A 528 4.06 -15.13 -17.66
N PRO A 529 4.16 -13.88 -17.16
CA PRO A 529 5.29 -13.48 -16.34
C PRO A 529 5.38 -14.28 -15.04
N ARG A 530 6.59 -14.38 -14.50
CA ARG A 530 6.87 -14.96 -13.18
C ARG A 530 7.10 -13.83 -12.19
N LEU A 531 6.30 -13.77 -11.14
CA LEU A 531 6.42 -12.80 -10.06
C LEU A 531 6.89 -13.51 -8.80
N THR A 532 7.94 -13.01 -8.16
CA THR A 532 8.44 -13.54 -6.88
C THR A 532 8.85 -12.41 -5.95
N ASP A 533 8.35 -12.41 -4.71
CA ASP A 533 8.65 -11.35 -3.72
C ASP A 533 8.27 -9.96 -4.22
N VAL A 534 7.01 -9.81 -4.65
CA VAL A 534 6.51 -8.56 -5.19
C VAL A 534 5.42 -8.00 -4.27
N LEU A 535 5.57 -6.72 -3.91
CA LEU A 535 4.56 -5.94 -3.20
C LEU A 535 3.80 -5.10 -4.22
N ILE A 536 2.47 -5.21 -4.25
CA ILE A 536 1.58 -4.45 -5.14
C ILE A 536 0.56 -3.75 -4.27
N HIS A 537 0.71 -2.44 -4.07
CA HIS A 537 -0.16 -1.72 -3.15
C HIS A 537 -0.40 -0.25 -3.48
N ASP A 538 -1.48 0.34 -2.97
CA ASP A 538 -1.84 1.74 -3.24
C ASP A 538 -1.95 2.04 -4.75
N ASN A 539 -2.43 1.09 -5.55
CA ASN A 539 -2.63 1.30 -6.99
C ASN A 539 -4.12 1.41 -7.32
N THR A 540 -4.45 2.20 -8.33
CA THR A 540 -5.85 2.46 -8.72
C THR A 540 -6.08 2.10 -10.19
N ALA A 541 -7.16 1.39 -10.48
CA ALA A 541 -7.69 1.18 -11.82
C ALA A 541 -9.09 1.80 -11.95
N PHE A 542 -9.34 2.54 -13.03
CA PHE A 542 -10.66 3.11 -13.30
C PHE A 542 -11.64 2.15 -13.99
N ASP A 543 -11.19 0.95 -14.36
CA ASP A 543 -12.06 -0.14 -14.78
C ASP A 543 -11.79 -1.37 -13.88
N ASP A 544 -11.06 -2.39 -14.35
CA ASP A 544 -10.89 -3.64 -13.62
C ASP A 544 -9.43 -3.91 -13.18
N GLY A 545 -9.22 -4.65 -12.10
CA GLY A 545 -7.88 -5.10 -11.69
C GLY A 545 -7.06 -4.02 -11.00
N GLY A 546 -7.46 -3.55 -9.82
CA GLY A 546 -6.79 -2.44 -9.11
C GLY A 546 -5.29 -2.67 -8.90
N GLY A 547 -4.87 -3.91 -8.62
CA GLY A 547 -3.47 -4.31 -8.64
C GLY A 547 -3.01 -4.83 -10.00
N MET A 548 -3.65 -5.92 -10.47
CA MET A 548 -3.26 -6.64 -11.67
C MET A 548 -4.46 -7.01 -12.54
N PHE A 549 -4.31 -6.80 -13.85
CA PHE A 549 -5.24 -7.31 -14.86
C PHE A 549 -4.56 -8.33 -15.76
N CYS A 550 -5.15 -9.51 -15.94
CA CYS A 550 -4.65 -10.54 -16.85
C CYS A 550 -5.72 -11.05 -17.83
N ALA A 551 -5.36 -11.20 -19.11
CA ALA A 551 -6.30 -11.55 -20.15
C ALA A 551 -5.71 -12.40 -21.30
N SER A 552 -6.61 -12.92 -22.13
CA SER A 552 -6.29 -13.58 -23.42
C SER A 552 -5.42 -14.85 -23.28
N GLY A 553 -5.71 -15.69 -22.29
CA GLY A 553 -5.08 -17.02 -22.15
C GLY A 553 -3.70 -17.04 -21.50
N GLY A 554 -3.22 -15.91 -20.95
CA GLY A 554 -1.99 -15.86 -20.16
C GLY A 554 -2.07 -16.69 -18.87
N SER A 555 -0.92 -17.15 -18.37
CA SER A 555 -0.82 -17.92 -17.12
C SER A 555 0.28 -17.34 -16.22
N PRO A 556 0.08 -16.12 -15.68
CA PRO A 556 1.06 -15.51 -14.77
C PRO A 556 1.24 -16.38 -13.52
N GLN A 557 2.49 -16.52 -13.09
CA GLN A 557 2.88 -17.32 -11.93
C GLN A 557 3.30 -16.41 -10.79
N LEU A 558 2.55 -16.42 -9.69
CA LEU A 558 2.77 -15.56 -8.54
C LEU A 558 3.20 -16.43 -7.35
N THR A 559 4.37 -16.11 -6.78
CA THR A 559 4.89 -16.78 -5.59
C THR A 559 5.33 -15.72 -4.59
N ARG A 560 4.82 -15.75 -3.36
CA ARG A 560 5.12 -14.71 -2.35
C ARG A 560 4.83 -13.30 -2.86
N VAL A 561 3.61 -13.09 -3.36
CA VAL A 561 3.14 -11.78 -3.81
C VAL A 561 2.09 -11.26 -2.83
N LEU A 562 2.23 -10.00 -2.43
CA LEU A 562 1.33 -9.33 -1.52
C LEU A 562 0.59 -8.20 -2.25
N PHE A 563 -0.74 -8.29 -2.27
CA PHE A 563 -1.63 -7.25 -2.76
C PHE A 563 -2.37 -6.59 -1.60
N PHE A 564 -2.20 -5.28 -1.40
CA PHE A 564 -3.02 -4.54 -0.44
C PHE A 564 -3.32 -3.11 -0.86
N ASP A 565 -4.42 -2.52 -0.38
CA ASP A 565 -4.81 -1.15 -0.74
C ASP A 565 -4.87 -0.84 -2.23
N ASN A 566 -5.14 -1.85 -3.06
CA ASN A 566 -5.41 -1.59 -4.47
C ASN A 566 -6.90 -1.34 -4.66
N ASP A 567 -7.23 -0.39 -5.52
CA ASP A 567 -8.59 0.11 -5.74
C ASP A 567 -9.00 -0.05 -7.21
N ALA A 568 -10.19 -0.57 -7.44
CA ALA A 568 -10.82 -0.65 -8.76
C ALA A 568 -12.24 -0.08 -8.70
N THR A 569 -12.55 0.90 -9.56
CA THR A 569 -13.94 1.40 -9.68
C THR A 569 -14.87 0.40 -10.40
N GLY A 570 -14.31 -0.64 -11.02
CA GLY A 570 -15.01 -1.81 -11.54
C GLY A 570 -14.88 -3.02 -10.61
N ASN A 571 -14.27 -4.08 -11.10
CA ASN A 571 -14.14 -5.37 -10.41
C ASN A 571 -12.68 -5.78 -10.21
N GLY A 572 -12.43 -6.72 -9.30
CA GLY A 572 -11.08 -7.29 -9.13
C GLY A 572 -10.13 -6.30 -8.46
N GLY A 573 -10.42 -5.89 -7.21
CA GLY A 573 -9.63 -4.87 -6.52
C GLY A 573 -8.13 -5.20 -6.48
N ALA A 574 -7.78 -6.46 -6.19
CA ALA A 574 -6.40 -6.93 -6.37
C ALA A 574 -6.16 -7.49 -7.78
N ILE A 575 -6.94 -8.50 -8.19
CA ILE A 575 -6.70 -9.23 -9.44
C ILE A 575 -7.99 -9.38 -10.24
N TYR A 576 -7.93 -9.03 -11.51
CA TYR A 576 -8.96 -9.36 -12.49
C TYR A 576 -8.41 -10.27 -13.58
N ALA A 577 -9.05 -11.43 -13.78
CA ALA A 577 -8.64 -12.43 -14.76
C ALA A 577 -9.74 -12.68 -15.80
N GLN A 578 -9.47 -12.31 -17.06
CA GLN A 578 -10.36 -12.52 -18.20
C GLN A 578 -9.84 -13.61 -19.14
N GLY A 579 -10.32 -14.83 -18.95
CA GLY A 579 -9.88 -16.01 -19.73
C GLY A 579 -8.40 -16.33 -19.54
N ALA A 580 -7.78 -15.82 -18.47
CA ALA A 580 -6.41 -16.09 -18.04
C ALA A 580 -6.41 -17.09 -16.87
N SER A 581 -5.29 -17.77 -16.67
CA SER A 581 -5.11 -18.81 -15.65
C SER A 581 -3.98 -18.44 -14.68
N PRO A 582 -4.17 -17.43 -13.82
CA PRO A 582 -3.17 -17.06 -12.82
C PRO A 582 -2.99 -18.15 -11.75
N SER A 583 -1.75 -18.38 -11.30
CA SER A 583 -1.46 -19.29 -10.18
C SER A 583 -0.85 -18.52 -9.01
N LEU A 584 -1.50 -18.56 -7.85
CA LEU A 584 -1.05 -17.92 -6.63
C LEU A 584 -0.55 -18.99 -5.64
N LEU A 585 0.70 -18.86 -5.22
CA LEU A 585 1.35 -19.69 -4.21
C LEU A 585 1.94 -18.80 -3.12
N ASP A 586 1.63 -19.05 -1.85
CA ASP A 586 2.11 -18.23 -0.72
C ASP A 586 1.80 -16.74 -0.90
N CYS A 587 0.63 -16.42 -1.44
CA CYS A 587 0.24 -15.03 -1.70
C CYS A 587 -0.72 -14.54 -0.62
N THR A 588 -0.65 -13.25 -0.32
CA THR A 588 -1.64 -12.58 0.54
C THR A 588 -2.32 -11.47 -0.25
N VAL A 589 -3.65 -11.46 -0.23
CA VAL A 589 -4.51 -10.45 -0.85
C VAL A 589 -5.37 -9.87 0.26
N ALA A 590 -5.06 -8.66 0.71
CA ALA A 590 -5.69 -8.06 1.89
C ALA A 590 -6.11 -6.61 1.63
N PHE A 591 -7.25 -6.13 2.13
CA PHE A 591 -7.59 -4.68 2.11
C PHE A 591 -7.69 -4.05 0.71
N ASN A 592 -8.02 -4.82 -0.32
CA ASN A 592 -8.23 -4.27 -1.66
C ASN A 592 -9.71 -3.86 -1.83
N ASN A 593 -9.99 -2.83 -2.62
CA ASN A 593 -11.33 -2.31 -2.86
C ASN A 593 -11.79 -2.56 -4.30
N ALA A 594 -13.07 -2.92 -4.45
CA ALA A 594 -13.75 -2.88 -5.75
C ALA A 594 -15.18 -2.37 -5.58
N ASP A 595 -15.58 -1.38 -6.38
CA ASP A 595 -16.92 -0.77 -6.28
C ASP A 595 -18.05 -1.70 -6.74
N LEU A 596 -17.78 -2.63 -7.68
CA LEU A 596 -18.78 -3.55 -8.23
C LEU A 596 -18.70 -4.98 -7.66
N GLY A 597 -17.49 -5.55 -7.55
CA GLY A 597 -17.34 -6.95 -7.13
C GLY A 597 -15.94 -7.54 -7.20
N GLY A 598 -15.68 -8.62 -6.46
CA GLY A 598 -14.38 -9.31 -6.40
C GLY A 598 -13.25 -8.42 -5.90
N ALA A 599 -13.41 -7.80 -4.74
CA ALA A 599 -12.39 -6.94 -4.11
C ALA A 599 -11.02 -7.63 -4.01
N GLY A 600 -10.99 -8.94 -3.73
CA GLY A 600 -9.79 -9.75 -3.91
C GLY A 600 -9.60 -10.15 -5.37
N LEU A 601 -10.33 -11.17 -5.81
CA LEU A 601 -10.18 -11.77 -7.14
C LEU A 601 -11.50 -11.76 -7.91
N TRP A 602 -11.43 -11.40 -9.19
CA TRP A 602 -12.51 -11.58 -10.15
C TRP A 602 -12.09 -12.48 -11.31
N LEU A 603 -12.80 -13.60 -11.51
CA LEU A 603 -12.49 -14.60 -12.52
C LEU A 603 -13.63 -14.72 -13.54
N GLN A 604 -13.31 -14.56 -14.83
CA GLN A 604 -14.31 -14.71 -15.91
C GLN A 604 -13.74 -15.38 -17.17
N GLN A 605 -14.63 -15.78 -18.08
CA GLN A 605 -14.33 -16.26 -19.44
C GLN A 605 -13.41 -17.51 -19.54
N GLY A 606 -13.52 -18.48 -18.61
CA GLY A 606 -13.02 -19.85 -18.86
C GLY A 606 -11.63 -20.24 -18.35
N GLY A 607 -10.89 -19.31 -17.73
CA GLY A 607 -9.57 -19.58 -17.15
C GLY A 607 -9.63 -20.43 -15.87
N LEU A 608 -8.51 -21.08 -15.54
CA LEU A 608 -8.33 -21.79 -14.26
C LEU A 608 -7.39 -20.98 -13.36
N CYS A 609 -7.94 -20.39 -12.29
CA CYS A 609 -7.14 -19.82 -11.22
C CYS A 609 -6.81 -20.90 -10.19
N THR A 610 -5.53 -21.02 -9.80
CA THR A 610 -5.14 -21.87 -8.67
C THR A 610 -4.72 -21.00 -7.49
N LEU A 611 -5.27 -21.30 -6.32
CA LEU A 611 -4.96 -20.64 -5.06
C LEU A 611 -4.40 -21.71 -4.10
N GLU A 612 -3.11 -21.63 -3.79
CA GLU A 612 -2.43 -22.59 -2.93
C GLU A 612 -1.69 -21.87 -1.82
N ARG A 613 -1.88 -22.30 -0.57
CA ARG A 613 -1.23 -21.71 0.61
C ARG A 613 -1.35 -20.19 0.65
N SER A 614 -2.50 -19.66 0.26
CA SER A 614 -2.69 -18.22 0.06
C SER A 614 -3.86 -17.70 0.90
N ILE A 615 -3.81 -16.40 1.23
CA ILE A 615 -4.82 -15.72 2.05
C ILE A 615 -5.52 -14.66 1.19
N VAL A 616 -6.87 -14.62 1.21
CA VAL A 616 -7.69 -13.56 0.61
C VAL A 616 -8.65 -13.01 1.67
N THR A 617 -8.44 -11.78 2.09
CA THR A 617 -9.14 -11.25 3.27
C THR A 617 -9.38 -9.73 3.23
N PHE A 618 -10.30 -9.25 4.06
CA PHE A 618 -10.52 -7.82 4.32
C PHE A 618 -10.75 -6.95 3.08
N GLY A 619 -11.29 -7.52 1.98
CA GLY A 619 -11.64 -6.76 0.79
C GLY A 619 -12.86 -5.84 1.01
N TYR A 620 -12.82 -4.63 0.47
CA TYR A 620 -13.89 -3.61 0.55
C TYR A 620 -14.78 -3.62 -0.69
N GLY A 621 -16.07 -3.27 -0.53
CA GLY A 621 -17.04 -3.05 -1.62
C GLY A 621 -17.55 -4.31 -2.34
N GLY A 622 -16.66 -5.21 -2.78
CA GLY A 622 -16.96 -6.25 -3.77
C GLY A 622 -16.88 -7.72 -3.34
N GLY A 623 -16.55 -8.05 -2.09
CA GLY A 623 -16.38 -9.45 -1.64
C GLY A 623 -15.04 -10.08 -2.02
N GLY A 624 -14.69 -11.23 -1.45
CA GLY A 624 -13.35 -11.83 -1.54
C GLY A 624 -13.03 -12.35 -2.94
N ILE A 625 -13.72 -13.41 -3.36
CA ILE A 625 -13.51 -14.05 -4.66
C ILE A 625 -14.84 -14.16 -5.42
N HIS A 626 -14.87 -13.60 -6.63
CA HIS A 626 -15.96 -13.73 -7.57
C HIS A 626 -15.59 -14.66 -8.72
N VAL A 627 -16.47 -15.60 -9.05
CA VAL A 627 -16.31 -16.50 -10.22
C VAL A 627 -17.52 -16.36 -11.13
N GLU A 628 -17.35 -15.82 -12.33
CA GLU A 628 -18.40 -15.81 -13.34
C GLU A 628 -18.58 -17.17 -14.02
N THR A 629 -19.76 -17.39 -14.58
CA THR A 629 -20.11 -18.62 -15.29
C THR A 629 -19.12 -18.96 -16.39
N GLY A 630 -18.45 -20.11 -16.19
CA GLY A 630 -17.47 -20.68 -17.11
C GLY A 630 -16.03 -20.61 -16.62
N ALA A 631 -15.67 -19.73 -15.70
CA ALA A 631 -14.36 -19.71 -15.05
C ALA A 631 -14.23 -20.81 -13.98
N LEU A 632 -13.00 -21.19 -13.64
CA LEU A 632 -12.70 -22.21 -12.64
C LEU A 632 -11.74 -21.68 -11.58
N LEU A 633 -11.99 -22.06 -10.33
CA LEU A 633 -11.11 -21.85 -9.20
C LEU A 633 -10.77 -23.21 -8.57
N GLN A 634 -9.48 -23.42 -8.30
CA GLN A 634 -9.00 -24.53 -7.48
C GLN A 634 -8.24 -23.95 -6.29
N ALA A 635 -8.82 -24.07 -5.09
CA ALA A 635 -8.20 -23.65 -3.85
C ALA A 635 -7.75 -24.87 -3.05
N SER A 636 -6.54 -24.83 -2.49
CA SER A 636 -6.05 -25.82 -1.53
C SER A 636 -5.21 -25.15 -0.47
N CYS A 637 -5.33 -25.62 0.77
CA CYS A 637 -4.62 -25.05 1.92
C CYS A 637 -4.66 -23.53 1.96
N SER A 638 -5.78 -22.91 1.60
CA SER A 638 -5.91 -21.46 1.47
C SER A 638 -7.00 -20.93 2.39
N ASN A 639 -6.90 -19.67 2.79
CA ASN A 639 -7.87 -19.03 3.66
C ASN A 639 -8.57 -17.88 2.94
N VAL A 640 -9.90 -17.90 2.93
CA VAL A 640 -10.71 -16.78 2.44
C VAL A 640 -11.66 -16.37 3.54
N PHE A 641 -11.50 -15.14 4.05
CA PHE A 641 -12.19 -14.70 5.26
C PHE A 641 -12.40 -13.18 5.33
N GLY A 642 -13.53 -12.76 5.89
CA GLY A 642 -13.72 -11.39 6.39
C GLY A 642 -13.76 -10.33 5.29
N ASN A 643 -14.33 -10.66 4.12
CA ASN A 643 -14.47 -9.71 3.01
C ASN A 643 -15.86 -9.05 3.04
N GLY A 644 -15.92 -7.71 2.98
CA GLY A 644 -17.14 -6.93 3.25
C GLY A 644 -18.32 -7.13 2.29
N GLY A 645 -18.10 -7.76 1.13
CA GLY A 645 -19.14 -8.20 0.18
C GLY A 645 -19.44 -9.70 0.20
N GLY A 646 -18.94 -10.43 1.20
CA GLY A 646 -18.92 -11.89 1.30
C GLY A 646 -17.63 -12.51 0.75
N ASP A 647 -17.19 -13.63 1.32
CA ASP A 647 -15.96 -14.31 0.89
C ASP A 647 -16.05 -14.89 -0.52
N TRP A 648 -17.25 -15.32 -0.91
CA TRP A 648 -17.52 -16.01 -2.16
C TRP A 648 -18.73 -15.40 -2.87
N SER A 649 -18.62 -15.17 -4.18
CA SER A 649 -19.74 -14.74 -5.01
C SER A 649 -19.70 -15.31 -6.44
N GLY A 650 -20.82 -15.22 -7.15
CA GLY A 650 -20.98 -15.85 -8.47
C GLY A 650 -21.16 -17.37 -8.37
N ASP A 651 -20.53 -18.11 -9.28
CA ASP A 651 -20.47 -19.58 -9.33
C ASP A 651 -19.39 -20.16 -8.40
N ALA A 652 -18.74 -19.32 -7.57
CA ALA A 652 -17.78 -19.78 -6.58
C ALA A 652 -18.48 -20.65 -5.54
N VAL A 653 -17.96 -21.85 -5.30
CA VAL A 653 -18.42 -22.73 -4.23
C VAL A 653 -17.42 -22.62 -3.10
N ASP A 654 -17.90 -22.26 -1.91
CA ASP A 654 -17.10 -22.25 -0.69
C ASP A 654 -16.48 -23.64 -0.45
N PRO A 655 -15.14 -23.77 -0.54
CA PRO A 655 -14.45 -25.04 -0.36
C PRO A 655 -14.11 -25.30 1.12
N GLN A 656 -14.69 -24.57 2.09
CA GLN A 656 -14.39 -24.71 3.51
C GLN A 656 -14.40 -26.19 3.95
N GLY A 657 -13.30 -26.62 4.60
CA GLY A 657 -13.15 -27.98 5.11
C GLY A 657 -12.81 -29.05 4.06
N ALA A 658 -12.72 -28.69 2.77
CA ALA A 658 -12.16 -29.51 1.70
C ALA A 658 -10.74 -29.06 1.38
N ASP A 659 -9.85 -30.02 1.07
CA ASP A 659 -8.45 -29.78 0.68
C ASP A 659 -7.67 -28.81 1.59
N GLY A 660 -8.05 -28.77 2.87
CA GLY A 660 -7.43 -27.96 3.91
C GLY A 660 -7.73 -26.46 3.85
N ASN A 661 -8.73 -26.03 3.08
CA ASN A 661 -9.14 -24.63 3.01
C ASN A 661 -9.87 -24.16 4.27
N LEU A 662 -9.63 -22.90 4.62
CA LEU A 662 -10.11 -22.24 5.83
C LEU A 662 -11.03 -21.06 5.47
N SER A 663 -11.90 -20.72 6.42
CA SER A 663 -12.62 -19.46 6.48
C SER A 663 -12.62 -19.03 7.95
N ALA A 664 -11.53 -18.39 8.35
CA ALA A 664 -11.29 -17.90 9.70
C ALA A 664 -10.35 -16.70 9.67
N ASP A 665 -10.42 -15.84 10.68
CA ASP A 665 -9.52 -14.68 10.80
C ASP A 665 -8.05 -15.13 10.68
N PRO A 666 -7.27 -14.58 9.72
CA PRO A 666 -5.85 -14.88 9.61
C PRO A 666 -5.03 -14.48 10.85
N LEU A 667 -5.56 -13.66 11.76
CA LEU A 667 -4.84 -13.13 12.93
C LEU A 667 -3.46 -12.59 12.54
N PHE A 668 -3.45 -11.52 11.74
CA PHE A 668 -2.20 -10.82 11.43
C PHE A 668 -1.65 -10.10 12.67
N CYS A 669 -0.33 -9.98 12.76
CA CYS A 669 0.35 -9.39 13.91
C CYS A 669 -0.06 -7.94 14.19
N ALA A 670 -0.12 -7.10 13.15
CA ALA A 670 -0.60 -5.72 13.26
C ALA A 670 -1.19 -5.23 11.91
N PRO A 671 -2.41 -5.68 11.55
CA PRO A 671 -3.00 -5.35 10.25
C PRO A 671 -3.26 -3.84 10.05
N SER A 672 -3.46 -3.08 11.13
CA SER A 672 -3.64 -1.62 11.06
C SER A 672 -2.38 -0.87 10.59
N THR A 673 -1.20 -1.44 10.79
CA THR A 673 0.08 -0.94 10.29
C THR A 673 0.60 -1.74 9.10
N ARG A 674 -0.26 -2.58 8.48
CA ARG A 674 0.08 -3.45 7.33
C ARG A 674 1.17 -4.48 7.61
N ASP A 675 1.28 -4.88 8.87
CA ASP A 675 2.06 -6.07 9.22
C ASP A 675 1.18 -7.31 9.04
N PHE A 676 1.44 -8.03 7.95
CA PHE A 676 0.72 -9.23 7.53
C PHE A 676 1.41 -10.53 7.98
N HIS A 677 2.38 -10.48 8.89
CA HIS A 677 2.89 -11.70 9.53
C HIS A 677 1.77 -12.37 10.34
N LEU A 678 1.84 -13.69 10.45
CA LEU A 678 0.87 -14.46 11.21
C LEU A 678 1.17 -14.39 12.71
N ASP A 679 0.12 -14.36 13.50
CA ASP A 679 0.18 -14.65 14.92
C ASP A 679 0.37 -16.15 15.17
N GLN A 680 0.99 -16.53 16.28
CA GLN A 680 1.19 -17.92 16.67
C GLN A 680 -0.14 -18.68 16.84
N ASP A 681 -1.21 -18.00 17.25
CA ASP A 681 -2.54 -18.58 17.38
C ASP A 681 -3.37 -18.48 16.08
N SER A 682 -2.77 -17.94 15.00
CA SER A 682 -3.41 -17.84 13.70
C SER A 682 -3.88 -19.20 13.20
N PRO A 683 -5.14 -19.35 12.76
CA PRO A 683 -5.60 -20.52 12.00
C PRO A 683 -4.78 -20.77 10.73
N CYS A 684 -4.16 -19.74 10.15
CA CYS A 684 -3.33 -19.87 8.96
C CYS A 684 -1.91 -20.36 9.27
N ALA A 685 -1.49 -20.37 10.54
CA ALA A 685 -0.20 -20.88 10.96
C ALA A 685 -0.14 -22.41 10.83
N ALA A 686 1.04 -22.93 10.47
CA ALA A 686 1.30 -24.35 10.28
C ALA A 686 0.93 -25.20 11.51
N ALA A 687 1.00 -24.65 12.72
CA ALA A 687 0.61 -25.36 13.94
C ALA A 687 -0.91 -25.60 14.04
N ASN A 688 -1.73 -24.77 13.40
CA ASN A 688 -3.14 -24.61 13.74
C ASN A 688 -4.09 -25.04 12.61
N ASN A 689 -3.56 -25.48 11.45
CA ASN A 689 -4.36 -25.98 10.34
C ASN A 689 -4.05 -27.43 9.95
N ALA A 690 -4.97 -28.02 9.19
CA ALA A 690 -4.88 -29.41 8.74
C ALA A 690 -3.80 -29.66 7.67
N CYS A 691 -3.34 -28.62 6.97
CA CYS A 691 -2.27 -28.72 5.99
C CYS A 691 -0.88 -28.77 6.64
N ALA A 692 -0.78 -28.32 7.89
CA ALA A 692 0.45 -28.21 8.65
C ALA A 692 1.54 -27.38 7.91
N LEU A 693 1.08 -26.35 7.20
CA LEU A 693 1.85 -25.40 6.38
C LEU A 693 1.34 -23.99 6.71
N ASP A 694 2.22 -23.00 6.72
CA ASP A 694 1.81 -21.59 6.79
C ASP A 694 1.09 -21.21 5.49
N MET A 695 0.05 -20.39 5.60
CA MET A 695 -0.67 -19.82 4.46
C MET A 695 -0.36 -18.32 4.38
N GLY A 696 -0.23 -17.78 3.16
CA GLY A 696 0.08 -16.38 2.91
C GLY A 696 1.56 -16.12 2.65
N ILE A 697 1.90 -14.85 2.42
CA ILE A 697 3.27 -14.42 2.09
C ILE A 697 4.25 -14.51 3.26
N TYR A 698 3.77 -14.29 4.48
CA TYR A 698 4.59 -14.22 5.69
C TYR A 698 4.17 -15.32 6.68
N GLY A 699 5.16 -15.93 7.34
CA GLY A 699 4.93 -16.92 8.40
C GLY A 699 4.63 -16.28 9.75
N VAL A 700 4.68 -17.10 10.81
CA VAL A 700 4.46 -16.64 12.20
C VAL A 700 5.58 -15.72 12.67
N ALA A 701 5.26 -14.53 13.16
CA ALA A 701 6.25 -13.59 13.72
C ALA A 701 5.87 -12.96 15.07
N CYS A 702 4.65 -13.19 15.57
CA CYS A 702 4.21 -12.66 16.87
C CYS A 702 3.41 -13.71 17.67
N ASP A 703 3.26 -13.44 18.96
CA ASP A 703 2.51 -14.25 19.94
C ASP A 703 1.69 -13.27 20.78
N ASN A 704 0.66 -12.68 20.17
CA ASN A 704 -0.17 -11.71 20.87
C ASN A 704 -1.17 -12.43 21.76
N VAL A 705 -1.39 -11.89 22.95
CA VAL A 705 -2.51 -12.35 23.80
C VAL A 705 -3.80 -11.78 23.21
N HIS A 706 -4.73 -12.66 22.84
CA HIS A 706 -6.06 -12.29 22.36
C HIS A 706 -7.12 -12.52 23.43
N HIS A 707 -8.14 -11.66 23.47
CA HIS A 707 -9.31 -11.76 24.33
C HIS A 707 -10.58 -11.78 23.48
N ALA A 708 -11.53 -12.65 23.83
CA ALA A 708 -12.78 -12.82 23.11
C ALA A 708 -13.87 -11.87 23.60
N ILE A 709 -14.44 -11.07 22.70
CA ILE A 709 -15.69 -10.33 22.91
C ILE A 709 -16.82 -11.11 22.23
N SER A 710 -17.77 -11.65 23.00
CA SER A 710 -18.81 -12.53 22.47
C SER A 710 -20.22 -12.15 22.91
N GLY A 711 -21.21 -12.41 22.05
CA GLY A 711 -22.61 -12.08 22.30
C GLY A 711 -23.55 -12.69 21.25
N ARG A 712 -24.83 -12.30 21.32
CA ARG A 712 -25.89 -12.73 20.38
C ARG A 712 -26.67 -11.58 19.79
N LEU A 713 -27.07 -11.72 18.52
CA LEU A 713 -28.05 -10.87 17.87
C LEU A 713 -29.42 -11.54 17.85
N LEU A 714 -30.37 -10.92 18.54
CA LEU A 714 -31.75 -11.41 18.69
C LEU A 714 -32.75 -10.34 18.28
N THR A 715 -33.86 -10.72 17.65
CA THR A 715 -35.00 -9.80 17.46
C THR A 715 -35.73 -9.52 18.78
N ALA A 716 -36.63 -8.54 18.82
CA ALA A 716 -37.48 -8.26 20.00
C ALA A 716 -38.36 -9.44 20.45
N GLY A 717 -38.58 -10.43 19.57
CA GLY A 717 -39.24 -11.69 19.90
C GLY A 717 -38.31 -12.80 20.43
N GLY A 718 -37.02 -12.51 20.60
CA GLY A 718 -35.99 -13.48 21.00
C GLY A 718 -35.56 -14.45 19.89
N VAL A 719 -35.88 -14.15 18.63
CA VAL A 719 -35.49 -14.98 17.49
C VAL A 719 -34.06 -14.62 17.07
N PRO A 720 -33.13 -15.58 16.95
CA PRO A 720 -31.78 -15.33 16.47
C PRO A 720 -31.74 -14.81 15.03
N VAL A 721 -30.75 -13.96 14.74
CA VAL A 721 -30.50 -13.43 13.40
C VAL A 721 -29.12 -13.90 12.93
N GLU A 722 -29.11 -14.78 11.95
CA GLU A 722 -27.91 -15.38 11.34
C GLU A 722 -27.35 -14.50 10.22
N GLY A 723 -26.03 -14.56 10.02
CA GLY A 723 -25.34 -13.92 8.89
C GLY A 723 -25.14 -12.41 9.01
N ILE A 724 -25.31 -11.83 10.20
CA ILE A 724 -25.06 -10.41 10.43
C ILE A 724 -23.58 -10.19 10.74
N GLY A 725 -22.94 -9.26 10.02
CA GLY A 725 -21.57 -8.82 10.30
C GLY A 725 -21.51 -7.96 11.57
N VAL A 726 -20.54 -8.25 12.44
CA VAL A 726 -20.25 -7.54 13.68
C VAL A 726 -18.79 -7.10 13.64
N TYR A 727 -18.56 -5.80 13.71
CA TYR A 727 -17.30 -5.14 13.37
C TYR A 727 -16.66 -4.48 14.59
N GLY A 728 -15.41 -4.81 14.86
CA GLY A 728 -14.55 -4.25 15.90
C GLY A 728 -13.33 -3.55 15.31
N SER A 729 -13.48 -2.33 14.76
CA SER A 729 -12.45 -1.49 14.10
C SER A 729 -11.60 -2.13 12.96
N TYR A 730 -11.04 -3.32 13.15
CA TYR A 730 -10.30 -4.13 12.18
C TYR A 730 -10.61 -5.64 12.27
N TYR A 731 -11.46 -6.05 13.22
CA TYR A 731 -11.84 -7.45 13.46
C TYR A 731 -13.31 -7.65 13.11
N GLU A 732 -13.66 -8.71 12.37
CA GLU A 732 -15.04 -8.99 11.97
C GLU A 732 -15.45 -10.40 12.40
N ALA A 733 -16.71 -10.52 12.83
CA ALA A 733 -17.36 -11.82 13.03
C ALA A 733 -18.75 -11.79 12.42
N HIS A 734 -19.21 -12.93 11.88
CA HIS A 734 -20.60 -13.10 11.49
C HIS A 734 -21.37 -13.91 12.51
N THR A 735 -22.65 -13.59 12.67
CA THR A 735 -23.52 -14.37 13.55
C THR A 735 -23.83 -15.74 12.96
N ASP A 736 -23.72 -16.79 13.77
CA ASP A 736 -24.09 -18.15 13.37
C ASP A 736 -25.62 -18.36 13.33
N SER A 737 -26.05 -19.59 13.01
CA SER A 737 -27.47 -19.99 13.05
C SER A 737 -28.17 -19.79 14.41
N ASN A 738 -27.43 -19.59 15.50
CA ASN A 738 -27.94 -19.27 16.83
C ASN A 738 -27.86 -17.77 17.14
N GLY A 739 -27.50 -16.94 16.15
CA GLY A 739 -27.29 -15.51 16.27
C GLY A 739 -26.03 -15.16 17.06
N ALA A 740 -25.15 -16.10 17.37
CA ALA A 740 -23.97 -15.89 18.21
C ALA A 740 -22.78 -15.40 17.38
N TYR A 741 -22.01 -14.47 17.92
CA TYR A 741 -20.77 -13.97 17.33
C TYR A 741 -19.64 -13.98 18.38
N THR A 742 -18.39 -14.00 17.92
CA THR A 742 -17.19 -13.86 18.76
C THR A 742 -16.11 -13.13 17.98
N ILE A 743 -15.62 -12.02 18.53
CA ILE A 743 -14.51 -11.23 17.99
C ILE A 743 -13.31 -11.45 18.90
N LEU A 744 -12.14 -11.75 18.33
CA LEU A 744 -10.87 -11.79 19.05
C LEU A 744 -10.18 -10.44 18.90
N VAL A 745 -9.80 -9.84 20.02
CA VAL A 745 -9.08 -8.55 20.04
C VAL A 745 -7.79 -8.70 20.85
N PRO A 746 -6.70 -7.98 20.52
CA PRO A 746 -5.45 -8.08 21.26
C PRO A 746 -5.58 -7.53 22.69
N ASP A 747 -4.63 -7.90 23.55
CA ASP A 747 -4.56 -7.39 24.91
C ASP A 747 -4.46 -5.86 24.95
N GLN A 748 -5.23 -5.26 25.86
CA GLN A 748 -5.40 -3.83 26.01
C GLN A 748 -6.07 -3.13 24.81
N TRP A 749 -6.72 -3.86 23.91
CA TRP A 749 -7.46 -3.26 22.80
C TRP A 749 -8.56 -2.32 23.29
N SER A 750 -8.69 -1.17 22.62
CA SER A 750 -9.78 -0.22 22.84
C SER A 750 -10.43 0.11 21.51
N GLY A 751 -11.75 0.11 21.45
CA GLY A 751 -12.47 0.29 20.19
C GLY A 751 -13.96 0.09 20.31
N ASN A 752 -14.65 0.15 19.17
CA ASN A 752 -16.09 -0.03 19.09
C ASN A 752 -16.42 -1.34 18.42
N VAL A 753 -17.32 -2.12 19.00
CA VAL A 753 -17.98 -3.25 18.35
C VAL A 753 -19.37 -2.84 17.90
N LEU A 754 -19.68 -2.96 16.62
CA LEU A 754 -20.99 -2.63 16.06
C LEU A 754 -21.48 -3.67 15.05
N PRO A 755 -22.75 -4.08 15.11
CA PRO A 755 -23.38 -4.87 14.06
C PRO A 755 -23.86 -4.01 12.88
N LEU A 756 -23.75 -4.52 11.66
CA LEU A 756 -24.29 -3.86 10.46
C LEU A 756 -25.16 -4.82 9.64
N ALA A 757 -26.36 -4.38 9.28
CA ALA A 757 -27.25 -5.09 8.37
C ALA A 757 -28.26 -4.14 7.72
N VAL A 758 -28.39 -4.18 6.39
CA VAL A 758 -29.24 -3.27 5.58
C VAL A 758 -30.74 -3.30 5.94
N LEU A 759 -31.21 -4.30 6.69
CA LEU A 759 -32.62 -4.47 7.07
C LEU A 759 -32.88 -4.37 8.58
N TYR A 760 -31.85 -4.08 9.38
CA TYR A 760 -31.94 -4.03 10.83
C TYR A 760 -31.21 -2.82 11.40
N THR A 761 -31.84 -2.16 12.35
CA THR A 761 -31.16 -1.34 13.36
C THR A 761 -30.84 -2.20 14.58
N PHE A 762 -29.85 -1.79 15.35
CA PHE A 762 -29.39 -2.54 16.51
C PHE A 762 -29.42 -1.68 17.78
N GLU A 763 -29.81 -2.29 18.90
CA GLU A 763 -29.79 -1.67 20.22
C GLU A 763 -28.92 -2.50 21.19
N PRO A 764 -27.84 -1.94 21.76
CA PRO A 764 -27.28 -0.61 21.42
C PRO A 764 -26.74 -0.57 19.98
N THR A 765 -26.60 0.60 19.37
CA THR A 765 -26.10 0.71 17.98
C THR A 765 -24.63 0.32 17.84
N LEU A 766 -23.85 0.52 18.91
CA LEU A 766 -22.47 0.07 19.07
C LEU A 766 -22.16 -0.12 20.55
N ARG A 767 -21.10 -0.85 20.85
CA ARG A 767 -20.54 -1.01 22.19
C ARG A 767 -19.09 -0.54 22.17
N HIS A 768 -18.75 0.39 23.06
CA HIS A 768 -17.38 0.86 23.24
C HIS A 768 -16.67 0.06 24.32
N TYR A 769 -15.41 -0.26 24.08
CA TYR A 769 -14.53 -0.96 25.02
C TYR A 769 -13.24 -0.17 25.19
N ASP A 770 -12.79 -0.09 26.44
CA ASP A 770 -11.52 0.52 26.83
C ASP A 770 -10.64 -0.57 27.45
N LEU A 771 -9.44 -0.77 26.89
CA LEU A 771 -8.37 -1.62 27.43
C LEU A 771 -8.83 -3.05 27.80
N VAL A 772 -9.30 -3.80 26.81
CA VAL A 772 -9.76 -5.19 27.00
C VAL A 772 -8.60 -6.07 27.45
N GLY A 773 -8.68 -6.59 28.68
CA GLY A 773 -7.64 -7.45 29.28
C GLY A 773 -8.11 -8.84 29.72
N ALA A 774 -9.32 -9.24 29.32
CA ALA A 774 -9.90 -10.56 29.55
C ALA A 774 -11.08 -10.79 28.59
N ASP A 775 -11.47 -12.04 28.36
CA ASP A 775 -12.69 -12.39 27.61
C ASP A 775 -13.94 -11.71 28.21
N ILE A 776 -14.77 -11.13 27.34
CA ILE A 776 -15.99 -10.42 27.69
C ILE A 776 -17.20 -11.08 26.99
N PRO A 777 -17.93 -11.99 27.67
CA PRO A 777 -19.15 -12.60 27.14
C PRO A 777 -20.39 -11.71 27.29
N ASP A 778 -21.53 -12.20 26.80
CA ASP A 778 -22.88 -11.62 26.94
C ASP A 778 -23.05 -10.20 26.36
N GLN A 779 -22.35 -9.91 25.26
CA GLN A 779 -22.37 -8.60 24.59
C GLN A 779 -23.51 -8.44 23.58
N ASP A 780 -24.70 -8.91 23.92
CA ASP A 780 -25.82 -9.05 22.99
C ASP A 780 -26.28 -7.72 22.34
N PHE A 781 -26.84 -7.84 21.14
CA PHE A 781 -27.49 -6.76 20.38
C PHE A 781 -28.95 -7.14 20.05
N LEU A 782 -29.87 -6.17 20.19
CA LEU A 782 -31.26 -6.31 19.79
C LEU A 782 -31.43 -5.85 18.33
N ALA A 783 -31.81 -6.76 17.43
CA ALA A 783 -32.07 -6.47 16.02
C ALA A 783 -33.53 -6.01 15.80
N ILE A 784 -33.72 -4.77 15.37
CA ILE A 784 -35.00 -4.13 15.08
C ILE A 784 -35.13 -3.98 13.56
N ARG A 785 -36.14 -4.62 12.95
CA ARG A 785 -36.28 -4.65 11.50
C ARG A 785 -36.84 -3.33 10.96
N GLU A 786 -36.09 -2.64 10.09
CA GLU A 786 -36.53 -1.41 9.42
C GLU A 786 -37.54 -1.69 8.28
N ARG A 787 -38.42 -0.73 7.98
CA ARG A 787 -39.29 -0.77 6.79
C ARG A 787 -38.81 0.23 5.75
N LEU A 788 -38.67 -0.26 4.52
CA LEU A 788 -38.29 0.50 3.35
C LEU A 788 -39.53 0.85 2.52
N HIS A 789 -39.80 2.13 2.31
CA HIS A 789 -40.90 2.65 1.49
C HIS A 789 -40.36 3.21 0.18
N ARG A 790 -40.75 2.64 -0.97
CA ARG A 790 -40.18 3.04 -2.27
C ARG A 790 -41.04 4.05 -3.03
N VAL A 791 -40.44 5.14 -3.49
CA VAL A 791 -41.10 6.20 -4.26
C VAL A 791 -40.50 6.28 -5.66
N PRO A 792 -41.28 6.19 -6.77
CA PRO A 792 -42.73 6.16 -6.81
C PRO A 792 -43.35 4.75 -6.80
N SER A 793 -42.54 3.67 -6.78
CA SER A 793 -43.02 2.32 -7.09
C SER A 793 -44.05 1.78 -6.10
N GLU A 794 -43.98 2.19 -4.83
CA GLU A 794 -44.91 1.80 -3.77
C GLU A 794 -45.82 2.96 -3.37
N TYR A 795 -45.26 4.17 -3.23
CA TYR A 795 -45.99 5.38 -2.92
C TYR A 795 -45.84 6.41 -4.03
N PRO A 796 -46.92 7.07 -4.49
CA PRO A 796 -46.89 7.94 -5.66
C PRO A 796 -46.12 9.26 -5.47
N SER A 797 -45.80 9.63 -4.22
CA SER A 797 -45.07 10.85 -3.88
C SER A 797 -44.22 10.65 -2.63
N ILE A 798 -43.26 11.55 -2.42
CA ILE A 798 -42.41 11.56 -1.24
C ILE A 798 -43.26 11.79 0.01
N ALA A 799 -44.22 12.73 -0.02
CA ALA A 799 -45.12 12.94 1.11
C ALA A 799 -45.96 11.70 1.43
N ALA A 800 -46.38 10.92 0.43
CA ALA A 800 -47.13 9.68 0.68
C ALA A 800 -46.27 8.62 1.39
N GLY A 801 -44.98 8.50 1.04
CA GLY A 801 -44.04 7.65 1.78
C GLY A 801 -43.80 8.14 3.20
N LEU A 802 -43.58 9.45 3.39
CA LEU A 802 -43.40 10.05 4.71
C LEU A 802 -44.67 9.93 5.59
N ALA A 803 -45.86 9.94 5.00
CA ALA A 803 -47.13 9.86 5.74
C ALA A 803 -47.32 8.50 6.44
N VAL A 804 -46.79 7.41 5.87
CA VAL A 804 -46.88 6.06 6.45
C VAL A 804 -45.68 5.70 7.32
N SER A 805 -44.59 6.46 7.21
CA SER A 805 -43.32 6.19 7.88
C SER A 805 -43.40 6.43 9.39
N VAL A 806 -42.71 5.61 10.17
CA VAL A 806 -42.47 5.82 11.61
C VAL A 806 -40.97 6.00 11.87
N ASP A 807 -40.58 6.23 13.13
CA ASP A 807 -39.16 6.33 13.50
C ASP A 807 -38.36 5.10 13.04
N GLY A 808 -37.22 5.32 12.38
CA GLY A 808 -36.34 4.29 11.83
C GLY A 808 -36.74 3.79 10.44
N ASP A 809 -37.83 4.28 9.84
CA ASP A 809 -38.17 3.93 8.47
C ASP A 809 -37.32 4.71 7.45
N THR A 810 -37.10 4.09 6.29
CA THR A 810 -36.44 4.72 5.15
C THR A 810 -37.42 4.95 4.01
N VAL A 811 -37.50 6.18 3.51
CA VAL A 811 -38.15 6.52 2.24
C VAL A 811 -37.08 6.61 1.16
N LEU A 812 -37.02 5.60 0.29
CA LEU A 812 -36.07 5.52 -0.81
C LEU A 812 -36.71 6.02 -2.10
N VAL A 813 -36.12 7.04 -2.69
CA VAL A 813 -36.64 7.78 -3.84
C VAL A 813 -35.82 7.46 -5.08
N ALA A 814 -36.48 6.87 -6.07
CA ALA A 814 -35.87 6.53 -7.34
C ALA A 814 -35.45 7.79 -8.15
N PRO A 815 -34.53 7.67 -9.12
CA PRO A 815 -34.17 8.76 -10.02
C PRO A 815 -35.40 9.39 -10.70
N GLY A 816 -35.48 10.73 -10.69
CA GLY A 816 -36.61 11.44 -11.27
C GLY A 816 -36.76 12.89 -10.81
N SER A 817 -37.67 13.61 -11.46
CA SER A 817 -38.06 14.97 -11.08
C SER A 817 -39.43 14.94 -10.38
N TYR A 818 -39.48 15.44 -9.15
CA TYR A 818 -40.64 15.42 -8.26
C TYR A 818 -41.20 16.84 -8.13
N ASP A 819 -42.15 17.20 -9.01
CA ASP A 819 -42.64 18.58 -9.22
C ASP A 819 -44.09 18.84 -8.75
N GLY A 820 -44.79 17.79 -8.32
CA GLY A 820 -46.15 17.85 -7.78
C GLY A 820 -46.25 18.57 -6.42
N ASP A 821 -47.43 19.09 -6.09
CA ASP A 821 -47.68 19.79 -4.81
C ASP A 821 -47.40 18.90 -3.59
N ASP A 822 -47.61 17.59 -3.71
CA ASP A 822 -47.34 16.59 -2.67
C ASP A 822 -45.84 16.22 -2.55
N ASN A 823 -44.95 16.93 -3.25
CA ASN A 823 -43.49 16.84 -3.08
C ASN A 823 -42.88 18.17 -2.60
N ARG A 824 -43.71 19.13 -2.19
CA ARG A 824 -43.31 20.41 -1.58
C ARG A 824 -43.73 20.44 -0.12
N ARG A 825 -43.01 21.21 0.71
CA ARG A 825 -43.23 21.34 2.17
C ARG A 825 -43.25 20.00 2.90
N LEU A 826 -42.30 19.13 2.56
CA LEU A 826 -42.11 17.85 3.22
C LEU A 826 -41.72 18.08 4.69
N ASP A 827 -42.45 17.42 5.59
CA ASP A 827 -42.28 17.53 7.04
C ASP A 827 -42.28 16.12 7.63
N PHE A 828 -41.36 15.86 8.54
CA PHE A 828 -41.22 14.56 9.19
C PHE A 828 -42.10 14.47 10.44
N LEU A 829 -42.72 15.57 10.87
CA LEU A 829 -43.63 15.63 12.02
C LEU A 829 -42.96 15.14 13.32
N GLY A 830 -41.68 15.44 13.49
CA GLY A 830 -40.88 15.05 14.67
C GLY A 830 -40.36 13.61 14.62
N ARG A 831 -40.53 12.89 13.50
CA ARG A 831 -40.07 11.51 13.33
C ARG A 831 -38.63 11.44 12.79
N ASN A 832 -37.89 10.45 13.27
CA ASN A 832 -36.53 10.14 12.81
C ASN A 832 -36.60 9.23 11.58
N ILE A 833 -36.82 9.81 10.40
CA ILE A 833 -36.96 9.11 9.11
C ILE A 833 -35.71 9.38 8.26
N ALA A 834 -35.26 8.38 7.49
CA ALA A 834 -34.24 8.58 6.46
C ALA A 834 -34.92 8.79 5.09
N LEU A 835 -34.74 9.97 4.50
CA LEU A 835 -35.15 10.26 3.13
C LEU A 835 -33.92 10.19 2.23
N LEU A 836 -33.83 9.14 1.42
CA LEU A 836 -32.65 8.82 0.62
C LEU A 836 -32.98 8.80 -0.87
N SER A 837 -32.07 9.30 -1.68
CA SER A 837 -32.10 9.17 -3.14
C SER A 837 -31.33 7.94 -3.61
N GLU A 838 -31.92 7.13 -4.49
CA GLU A 838 -31.25 5.96 -5.10
C GLU A 838 -30.23 6.35 -6.18
N GLY A 839 -30.43 7.49 -6.85
CA GLY A 839 -29.55 7.97 -7.93
C GLY A 839 -28.64 9.15 -7.56
N GLY A 840 -28.65 9.56 -6.29
CA GLY A 840 -27.94 10.75 -5.82
C GLY A 840 -28.46 12.08 -6.40
N ALA A 841 -27.81 13.19 -6.04
CA ALA A 841 -28.32 14.53 -6.33
C ALA A 841 -28.35 14.84 -7.83
N ALA A 842 -27.47 14.21 -8.63
CA ALA A 842 -27.43 14.41 -10.07
C ALA A 842 -28.67 13.88 -10.82
N GLN A 843 -29.40 12.92 -10.23
CA GLN A 843 -30.51 12.23 -10.90
C GLN A 843 -31.86 12.40 -10.21
N THR A 844 -31.89 12.83 -8.95
CA THR A 844 -33.13 12.95 -8.17
C THR A 844 -33.36 14.40 -7.74
N VAL A 845 -34.42 15.01 -8.28
CA VAL A 845 -34.70 16.44 -8.15
C VAL A 845 -36.04 16.67 -7.47
N ILE A 846 -36.05 17.44 -6.38
CA ILE A 846 -37.26 18.01 -5.78
C ILE A 846 -37.49 19.40 -6.37
N GLU A 847 -38.51 19.52 -7.23
CA GLU A 847 -38.79 20.72 -8.02
C GLU A 847 -39.91 21.55 -7.38
N CYS A 848 -39.56 22.70 -6.80
CA CYS A 848 -40.52 23.55 -6.11
C CYS A 848 -41.28 24.50 -7.06
N GLY A 849 -40.82 24.71 -8.30
CA GLY A 849 -41.58 25.42 -9.34
C GLY A 849 -41.89 26.90 -9.03
N GLY A 850 -41.11 27.55 -8.18
CA GLY A 850 -41.29 28.93 -7.77
C GLY A 850 -42.32 29.13 -6.65
N ALA A 851 -42.64 28.08 -5.87
CA ALA A 851 -43.60 28.18 -4.78
C ALA A 851 -43.20 27.33 -3.56
N GLY A 852 -43.19 27.96 -2.38
CA GLY A 852 -42.93 27.27 -1.12
C GLY A 852 -41.46 26.83 -0.99
N ARG A 853 -41.22 25.87 -0.09
CA ARG A 853 -39.92 25.24 0.17
C ARG A 853 -40.03 23.72 -0.01
N ALA A 854 -38.91 23.03 -0.18
CA ALA A 854 -38.89 21.57 -0.29
C ALA A 854 -39.12 20.91 1.07
N LEU A 855 -38.31 21.26 2.09
CA LEU A 855 -38.36 20.63 3.41
C LEU A 855 -38.54 21.65 4.53
N ASN A 856 -39.28 21.25 5.57
CA ASN A 856 -39.54 22.01 6.77
C ASN A 856 -39.38 21.13 8.01
N PHE A 857 -38.41 21.46 8.86
CA PHE A 857 -38.16 20.79 10.14
C PHE A 857 -38.47 21.76 11.28
N GLU A 858 -39.56 21.52 12.01
CA GLU A 858 -40.00 22.40 13.10
C GLU A 858 -40.61 21.68 14.31
N ASN A 859 -40.55 20.35 14.35
CA ASN A 859 -41.24 19.53 15.34
C ASN A 859 -40.26 18.77 16.28
N GLY A 860 -38.99 19.17 16.30
CA GLY A 860 -37.96 18.60 17.19
C GLY A 860 -37.26 17.36 16.61
N GLU A 861 -37.21 17.24 15.28
CA GLU A 861 -36.49 16.19 14.56
C GLU A 861 -35.02 16.10 15.00
N GLY A 862 -34.53 14.88 15.24
CA GLY A 862 -33.16 14.63 15.70
C GLY A 862 -32.19 14.34 14.56
N PRO A 863 -30.91 14.05 14.87
CA PRO A 863 -29.88 13.77 13.86
C PRO A 863 -30.14 12.50 13.03
N ALA A 864 -31.01 11.61 13.50
CA ALA A 864 -31.48 10.45 12.74
C ALA A 864 -32.56 10.79 11.69
N SER A 865 -33.07 12.02 11.66
CA SER A 865 -33.82 12.54 10.51
C SER A 865 -32.82 12.94 9.42
N VAL A 866 -32.64 12.06 8.43
CA VAL A 866 -31.62 12.20 7.39
C VAL A 866 -32.24 12.62 6.06
N VAL A 867 -31.62 13.54 5.34
CA VAL A 867 -31.90 13.84 3.93
C VAL A 867 -30.62 13.70 3.13
N ASP A 868 -30.60 12.78 2.17
CA ASP A 868 -29.38 12.38 1.45
C ASP A 868 -29.59 12.30 -0.06
N GLY A 869 -28.75 13.00 -0.83
CA GLY A 869 -28.61 12.77 -2.27
C GLY A 869 -29.67 13.44 -3.15
N PHE A 870 -30.16 14.63 -2.80
CA PHE A 870 -31.18 15.33 -3.60
C PHE A 870 -30.66 16.65 -4.17
N THR A 871 -31.06 16.95 -5.42
CA THR A 871 -31.11 18.35 -5.89
C THR A 871 -32.45 18.97 -5.48
N ILE A 872 -32.43 20.12 -4.82
CA ILE A 872 -33.60 20.93 -4.48
C ILE A 872 -33.51 22.24 -5.23
N ARG A 873 -34.54 22.58 -6.01
CA ARG A 873 -34.50 23.84 -6.75
C ARG A 873 -35.83 24.55 -6.93
N GLY A 874 -35.73 25.84 -7.26
CA GLY A 874 -36.88 26.70 -7.56
C GLY A 874 -37.76 27.00 -6.35
N GLY A 875 -37.29 26.86 -5.12
CA GLY A 875 -38.04 27.23 -3.92
C GLY A 875 -38.26 28.75 -3.85
N HIS A 876 -39.45 29.22 -3.46
CA HIS A 876 -39.71 30.65 -3.30
C HIS A 876 -40.71 30.96 -2.18
N VAL A 877 -40.27 31.71 -1.18
CA VAL A 877 -41.09 32.18 -0.04
C VAL A 877 -41.21 33.71 -0.01
N PHE A 878 -42.44 34.24 0.05
CA PHE A 878 -42.72 35.68 -0.19
C PHE A 878 -43.80 36.36 0.70
N TYR A 879 -44.51 35.63 1.58
CA TYR A 879 -45.56 36.19 2.47
C TYR A 879 -45.26 36.01 3.97
N GLU A 880 -45.92 36.82 4.82
CA GLU A 880 -45.50 37.08 6.21
C GLU A 880 -45.73 35.93 7.21
N TRP A 881 -46.53 34.88 6.94
CA TRP A 881 -47.07 34.03 8.02
C TRP A 881 -46.69 32.54 8.03
N GLU A 882 -45.62 32.12 7.37
CA GLU A 882 -44.97 30.82 7.66
C GLU A 882 -43.45 30.97 7.52
N SER A 883 -42.87 31.84 8.35
CA SER A 883 -41.45 32.18 8.41
C SER A 883 -40.81 32.40 7.04
N SER A 884 -40.67 33.66 6.66
CA SER A 884 -40.11 34.18 5.41
C SER A 884 -38.65 33.78 5.06
N SER A 885 -38.11 32.72 5.66
CA SER A 885 -36.74 32.25 5.56
C SER A 885 -36.68 30.78 5.10
N GLY A 886 -35.58 30.38 4.45
CA GLY A 886 -35.38 29.01 3.95
C GLY A 886 -36.16 28.78 2.66
N GLY A 887 -35.60 29.22 1.53
CA GLY A 887 -36.23 29.06 0.22
C GLY A 887 -36.28 27.60 -0.22
N GLY A 888 -35.21 26.83 0.01
CA GLY A 888 -35.15 25.38 -0.21
C GLY A 888 -35.50 24.58 1.04
N ILE A 889 -34.76 24.80 2.14
CA ILE A 889 -34.92 24.08 3.41
C ILE A 889 -35.04 25.06 4.57
N ARG A 890 -35.93 24.77 5.51
CA ARG A 890 -36.00 25.46 6.80
C ARG A 890 -35.88 24.49 7.96
N VAL A 891 -35.03 24.84 8.93
CA VAL A 891 -34.84 24.13 10.20
C VAL A 891 -35.10 25.10 11.36
N SER A 892 -35.94 24.73 12.33
CA SER A 892 -36.31 25.59 13.45
C SER A 892 -36.56 24.77 14.72
N GLY A 893 -35.60 24.77 15.66
CA GLY A 893 -35.70 23.98 16.90
C GLY A 893 -35.58 22.47 16.68
N ALA A 894 -35.03 22.06 15.54
CA ALA A 894 -34.76 20.68 15.14
C ALA A 894 -33.27 20.57 14.73
N SER A 895 -32.74 19.35 14.69
CA SER A 895 -31.34 19.06 14.34
C SER A 895 -31.20 17.87 13.38
N PRO A 896 -31.83 17.91 12.19
CA PRO A 896 -31.67 16.87 11.16
C PRO A 896 -30.24 16.82 10.61
N THR A 897 -29.89 15.69 9.98
CA THR A 897 -28.67 15.52 9.19
C THR A 897 -28.99 15.74 7.71
N LEU A 898 -28.27 16.66 7.07
CA LEU A 898 -28.45 17.02 5.65
C LEU A 898 -27.15 16.75 4.90
N ARG A 899 -27.14 15.84 3.93
CA ARG A 899 -25.88 15.54 3.22
C ARG A 899 -26.04 15.23 1.74
N ASN A 900 -24.96 15.45 0.99
CA ASN A 900 -24.90 15.21 -0.46
C ASN A 900 -26.03 15.91 -1.22
N LEU A 901 -26.33 17.16 -0.85
CA LEU A 901 -27.43 17.94 -1.42
C LEU A 901 -26.91 19.02 -2.37
N VAL A 902 -27.68 19.29 -3.43
CA VAL A 902 -27.49 20.49 -4.26
C VAL A 902 -28.73 21.36 -4.12
N ILE A 903 -28.60 22.57 -3.60
CA ILE A 903 -29.71 23.51 -3.44
C ILE A 903 -29.46 24.72 -4.32
N GLU A 904 -30.30 24.87 -5.34
CA GLU A 904 -30.12 25.89 -6.37
C GLU A 904 -31.37 26.70 -6.70
N ASP A 905 -31.17 27.93 -7.20
CA ASP A 905 -32.24 28.80 -7.69
C ASP A 905 -33.38 29.05 -6.70
N CYS A 906 -33.12 28.95 -5.40
CA CYS A 906 -34.10 29.16 -4.35
C CYS A 906 -34.09 30.61 -3.83
N ARG A 907 -35.26 31.11 -3.42
CA ARG A 907 -35.47 32.50 -3.02
C ARG A 907 -36.21 32.62 -1.71
N ALA A 908 -35.63 33.34 -0.77
CA ALA A 908 -36.28 33.73 0.48
C ALA A 908 -36.46 35.24 0.54
N LYS A 909 -37.60 35.70 1.06
CA LYS A 909 -37.80 37.12 1.35
C LYS A 909 -36.76 37.57 2.38
N SER A 910 -36.76 36.95 3.56
CA SER A 910 -35.95 37.41 4.69
C SER A 910 -34.57 36.76 4.70
N ALA A 911 -34.41 35.48 4.98
CA ALA A 911 -33.07 34.92 5.12
C ALA A 911 -32.91 33.48 4.64
N GLY A 912 -31.69 33.08 4.28
CA GLY A 912 -31.39 31.71 3.85
C GLY A 912 -32.09 31.38 2.54
N GLY A 913 -31.62 31.96 1.43
CA GLY A 913 -32.23 31.72 0.11
C GLY A 913 -32.27 30.23 -0.23
N GLY A 914 -31.20 29.49 0.09
CA GLY A 914 -31.18 28.02 0.09
C GLY A 914 -31.67 27.45 1.42
N ILE A 915 -30.88 27.59 2.47
CA ILE A 915 -31.15 27.02 3.80
C ILE A 915 -31.27 28.11 4.86
N ALA A 916 -32.29 28.02 5.71
CA ALA A 916 -32.36 28.80 6.95
C ALA A 916 -32.47 27.87 8.18
N MET A 917 -31.63 28.11 9.17
CA MET A 917 -31.59 27.37 10.44
C MET A 917 -31.79 28.30 11.63
N ALA A 918 -32.58 27.87 12.61
CA ALA A 918 -32.76 28.58 13.87
C ALA A 918 -32.71 27.61 15.06
N ASN A 919 -31.84 27.89 16.04
CA ASN A 919 -31.66 27.06 17.25
C ASN A 919 -31.47 25.57 16.93
N SER A 920 -30.51 25.26 16.07
CA SER A 920 -30.26 23.91 15.57
C SER A 920 -28.84 23.45 15.89
N ALA A 921 -28.64 22.14 16.07
CA ALA A 921 -27.35 21.48 16.12
C ALA A 921 -27.17 20.51 14.93
N SER A 922 -27.83 20.80 13.79
CA SER A 922 -27.76 20.01 12.57
C SER A 922 -26.33 19.76 12.09
N LEU A 923 -26.11 18.55 11.55
CA LEU A 923 -24.95 18.19 10.76
C LEU A 923 -25.27 18.40 9.28
N VAL A 924 -24.41 19.13 8.56
CA VAL A 924 -24.56 19.44 7.14
C VAL A 924 -23.28 19.10 6.40
N GLU A 925 -23.32 18.09 5.52
CA GLU A 925 -22.11 17.52 4.91
C GLU A 925 -22.21 17.47 3.39
N ASN A 926 -21.17 17.89 2.68
CA ASN A 926 -21.11 17.79 1.21
C ASN A 926 -22.32 18.44 0.52
N VAL A 927 -22.66 19.66 0.94
CA VAL A 927 -23.80 20.41 0.40
C VAL A 927 -23.33 21.54 -0.50
N VAL A 928 -23.91 21.62 -1.69
CA VAL A 928 -23.72 22.72 -2.65
C VAL A 928 -24.88 23.69 -2.55
N LEU A 929 -24.61 24.97 -2.31
CA LEU A 929 -25.59 26.06 -2.30
C LEU A 929 -25.22 27.05 -3.42
N ARG A 930 -26.02 27.10 -4.49
CA ARG A 930 -25.73 27.99 -5.62
C ARG A 930 -26.91 28.77 -6.19
N HIS A 931 -26.66 29.97 -6.71
CA HIS A 931 -27.68 30.80 -7.36
C HIS A 931 -28.92 31.10 -6.47
N ASN A 932 -28.77 31.01 -5.15
CA ASN A 932 -29.85 31.28 -4.21
C ASN A 932 -29.88 32.76 -3.81
N GLN A 933 -31.06 33.25 -3.43
CA GLN A 933 -31.27 34.67 -3.16
C GLN A 933 -32.08 34.99 -1.90
N ALA A 934 -31.56 35.91 -1.09
CA ALA A 934 -32.30 36.60 -0.03
C ALA A 934 -32.52 38.09 -0.41
N TYR A 935 -33.77 38.49 -0.67
CA TYR A 935 -34.06 39.73 -1.43
C TYR A 935 -34.77 40.87 -0.66
N ASP A 936 -35.07 40.72 0.63
CA ASP A 936 -35.64 41.81 1.43
C ASP A 936 -34.61 42.92 1.72
N VAL A 937 -34.95 44.15 1.38
CA VAL A 937 -34.06 45.32 1.50
C VAL A 937 -33.57 45.61 2.92
N ALA A 938 -34.25 45.12 3.95
CA ALA A 938 -33.91 45.36 5.36
C ALA A 938 -33.43 44.10 6.10
N TYR A 939 -33.85 42.92 5.67
CA TYR A 939 -33.58 41.66 6.38
C TYR A 939 -32.97 40.56 5.50
N GLY A 940 -32.71 40.86 4.22
CA GLY A 940 -32.23 39.94 3.18
C GLY A 940 -30.84 39.38 3.44
N ASN A 941 -30.76 38.35 4.28
CA ASN A 941 -29.52 37.82 4.84
C ASN A 941 -29.24 36.36 4.49
N GLY A 942 -28.00 36.02 4.18
CA GLY A 942 -27.63 34.63 3.88
C GLY A 942 -28.24 34.17 2.55
N GLY A 943 -27.69 34.62 1.43
CA GLY A 943 -28.22 34.27 0.10
C GLY A 943 -28.24 32.75 -0.11
N GLY A 944 -27.17 32.05 0.29
CA GLY A 944 -27.13 30.59 0.35
C GLY A 944 -27.66 30.05 1.68
N LEU A 945 -27.00 30.42 2.78
CA LEU A 945 -27.23 29.88 4.13
C LEU A 945 -27.43 30.99 5.15
N ALA A 946 -28.42 30.86 6.03
CA ALA A 946 -28.59 31.70 7.22
C ALA A 946 -28.77 30.87 8.49
N VAL A 947 -28.03 31.19 9.55
CA VAL A 947 -28.12 30.54 10.86
C VAL A 947 -28.44 31.57 11.94
N PHE A 948 -29.46 31.29 12.75
CA PHE A 948 -29.92 32.11 13.86
C PHE A 948 -29.82 31.33 15.17
N GLY A 949 -28.71 31.46 15.89
CA GLY A 949 -28.42 30.69 17.10
C GLY A 949 -28.19 29.19 16.86
N GLY A 950 -27.91 28.45 17.93
CA GLY A 950 -27.54 27.03 17.86
C GLY A 950 -26.04 26.79 17.62
N SER A 951 -25.70 25.54 17.33
CA SER A 951 -24.32 25.06 17.11
C SER A 951 -24.26 24.03 15.97
N PRO A 952 -24.75 24.36 14.76
CA PRO A 952 -24.66 23.43 13.63
C PRO A 952 -23.22 23.27 13.15
N THR A 953 -22.93 22.10 12.58
CA THR A 953 -21.62 21.76 12.00
C THR A 953 -21.78 21.58 10.49
N PHE A 954 -20.90 22.23 9.73
CA PHE A 954 -20.83 22.17 8.28
C PHE A 954 -19.47 21.62 7.85
N THR A 955 -19.48 20.56 7.04
CA THR A 955 -18.27 19.93 6.45
C THR A 955 -18.44 19.83 4.93
N GLY A 956 -17.41 20.15 4.14
CA GLY A 956 -17.48 20.02 2.67
C GLY A 956 -18.52 20.93 2.02
N LEU A 957 -18.75 22.13 2.56
CA LEU A 957 -19.79 23.04 2.08
C LEU A 957 -19.28 23.88 0.89
N LEU A 958 -19.95 23.81 -0.25
CA LEU A 958 -19.66 24.66 -1.42
C LEU A 958 -20.76 25.71 -1.62
N VAL A 959 -20.48 26.96 -1.24
CA VAL A 959 -21.43 28.08 -1.31
C VAL A 959 -20.98 29.08 -2.36
N HIS A 960 -21.66 29.10 -3.52
CA HIS A 960 -21.25 30.00 -4.60
C HIS A 960 -22.36 30.70 -5.37
N HIS A 961 -22.07 31.87 -5.92
CA HIS A 961 -23.02 32.60 -6.79
C HIS A 961 -24.36 32.94 -6.11
N ASN A 962 -24.38 33.05 -4.78
CA ASN A 962 -25.57 33.42 -4.04
C ASN A 962 -25.62 34.94 -3.81
N VAL A 963 -26.84 35.48 -3.66
CA VAL A 963 -27.07 36.92 -3.55
C VAL A 963 -27.91 37.25 -2.30
N ALA A 964 -27.39 38.09 -1.44
CA ALA A 964 -28.12 38.71 -0.35
C ALA A 964 -28.27 40.22 -0.59
N THR A 965 -29.37 40.81 -0.15
CA THR A 965 -29.61 42.26 -0.30
C THR A 965 -29.04 43.07 0.87
N GLU A 966 -28.84 42.47 2.04
CA GLU A 966 -28.25 43.12 3.22
C GLU A 966 -26.88 42.52 3.55
N ALA A 967 -26.82 41.35 4.21
CA ALA A 967 -25.56 40.76 4.66
C ALA A 967 -25.41 39.25 4.39
N GLY A 968 -24.15 38.80 4.24
CA GLY A 968 -23.84 37.38 4.06
C GLY A 968 -24.34 36.85 2.73
N GLY A 969 -23.75 37.28 1.62
CA GLY A 969 -24.17 36.84 0.27
C GLY A 969 -24.19 35.32 0.14
N GLY A 970 -23.13 34.67 0.63
CA GLY A 970 -23.08 33.22 0.79
C GLY A 970 -23.71 32.78 2.10
N VAL A 971 -23.06 33.13 3.22
CA VAL A 971 -23.37 32.64 4.56
C VAL A 971 -23.63 33.81 5.51
N TYR A 972 -24.70 33.71 6.30
CA TYR A 972 -25.01 34.65 7.39
C TYR A 972 -25.16 33.90 8.72
N LEU A 973 -24.42 34.33 9.74
CA LEU A 973 -24.44 33.72 11.08
C LEU A 973 -24.80 34.78 12.12
N SER A 974 -25.85 34.52 12.88
CA SER A 974 -26.42 35.45 13.87
C SER A 974 -26.61 34.77 15.21
N GLY A 975 -25.73 35.06 16.17
CA GLY A 975 -25.67 34.37 17.45
C GLY A 975 -25.31 32.87 17.34
N GLY A 976 -24.86 32.27 18.44
CA GLY A 976 -24.46 30.85 18.48
C GLY A 976 -23.01 30.57 18.06
N THR A 977 -22.67 29.28 17.96
CA THR A 977 -21.29 28.76 17.78
C THR A 977 -21.22 27.76 16.63
N ALA A 978 -21.67 28.16 15.43
CA ALA A 978 -21.59 27.31 14.25
C ALA A 978 -20.13 26.95 13.90
N SER A 979 -19.91 25.74 13.39
CA SER A 979 -18.59 25.28 12.93
C SER A 979 -18.62 25.06 11.43
N LEU A 980 -17.75 25.75 10.68
CA LEU A 980 -17.54 25.53 9.25
C LEU A 980 -16.14 24.97 9.07
N VAL A 981 -16.08 23.76 8.51
CA VAL A 981 -14.84 23.04 8.27
C VAL A 981 -14.80 22.66 6.79
N GLU A 982 -13.67 22.90 6.12
CA GLU A 982 -13.49 22.47 4.72
C GLU A 982 -14.57 23.03 3.78
N ALA A 983 -14.78 24.34 3.85
CA ALA A 983 -15.85 25.00 3.09
C ALA A 983 -15.27 25.96 2.05
N THR A 984 -15.85 25.96 0.85
CA THR A 984 -15.55 26.95 -0.20
C THR A 984 -16.69 27.96 -0.30
N VAL A 985 -16.39 29.23 -0.05
CA VAL A 985 -17.35 30.35 -0.15
C VAL A 985 -16.90 31.29 -1.27
N GLY A 986 -17.45 31.07 -2.47
CA GLY A 986 -16.96 31.66 -3.73
C GLY A 986 -17.96 32.56 -4.44
N ASP A 987 -17.56 33.69 -5.00
CA ASP A 987 -18.37 34.47 -5.96
C ASP A 987 -19.79 34.87 -5.48
N ASN A 988 -19.96 35.11 -4.18
CA ASN A 988 -21.24 35.55 -3.61
C ASN A 988 -21.32 37.09 -3.52
N GLN A 989 -22.54 37.64 -3.47
CA GLN A 989 -22.78 39.08 -3.49
C GLN A 989 -23.68 39.56 -2.33
N ALA A 990 -23.29 40.65 -1.65
CA ALA A 990 -24.12 41.35 -0.67
C ALA A 990 -23.81 42.86 -0.56
N GLN A 991 -24.58 43.62 0.24
CA GLN A 991 -24.16 44.98 0.62
C GLN A 991 -23.02 44.93 1.66
N ARG A 992 -23.07 43.95 2.57
CA ARG A 992 -22.09 43.70 3.63
C ARG A 992 -21.74 42.22 3.69
N GLY A 993 -20.47 41.82 3.76
CA GLY A 993 -20.18 40.39 3.92
C GLY A 993 -20.56 39.59 2.69
N GLY A 994 -19.89 39.80 1.56
CA GLY A 994 -20.20 39.11 0.30
C GLY A 994 -20.16 37.59 0.46
N GLY A 995 -19.08 37.08 1.05
CA GLY A 995 -18.96 35.69 1.48
C GLY A 995 -19.72 35.44 2.79
N LEU A 996 -19.19 35.96 3.90
CA LEU A 996 -19.70 35.73 5.25
C LEU A 996 -20.19 37.03 5.93
N GLY A 997 -21.36 36.99 6.56
CA GLY A 997 -21.89 38.04 7.43
C GLY A 997 -22.11 37.54 8.86
N LEU A 998 -21.64 38.30 9.86
CA LEU A 998 -21.78 37.98 11.29
C LEU A 998 -22.56 39.06 12.03
N ALA A 999 -23.43 38.65 12.95
CA ALA A 999 -24.17 39.56 13.81
C ALA A 999 -24.53 38.94 15.18
N TYR A 1000 -24.95 39.79 16.12
CA TYR A 1000 -25.51 39.41 17.42
C TYR A 1000 -24.59 38.50 18.24
N ALA A 1001 -23.31 38.90 18.37
CA ALA A 1001 -22.29 38.17 19.12
C ALA A 1001 -22.04 36.73 18.62
N ALA A 1002 -22.09 36.51 17.30
CA ALA A 1002 -21.73 35.22 16.71
C ALA A 1002 -20.23 34.92 16.90
N THR A 1003 -19.90 33.71 17.32
CA THR A 1003 -18.50 33.24 17.49
C THR A 1003 -18.29 31.91 16.78
N PRO A 1004 -18.35 31.87 15.43
CA PRO A 1004 -18.19 30.63 14.70
C PRO A 1004 -16.73 30.16 14.68
N SER A 1005 -16.54 28.85 14.58
CA SER A 1005 -15.26 28.24 14.20
C SER A 1005 -15.18 28.13 12.69
N LEU A 1006 -14.13 28.69 12.09
CA LEU A 1006 -13.90 28.73 10.65
C LEU A 1006 -12.53 28.10 10.38
N GLU A 1007 -12.53 26.84 9.98
CA GLU A 1007 -11.32 26.04 9.79
C GLU A 1007 -11.24 25.49 8.37
N ARG A 1008 -10.11 25.65 7.69
CA ARG A 1008 -9.91 25.12 6.32
C ARG A 1008 -10.90 25.71 5.32
N LEU A 1009 -11.22 27.00 5.44
CA LEU A 1009 -12.09 27.70 4.50
C LEU A 1009 -11.31 28.23 3.31
N LEU A 1010 -11.88 28.09 2.12
CA LEU A 1010 -11.49 28.82 0.92
C LEU A 1010 -12.52 29.90 0.61
N VAL A 1011 -12.20 31.17 0.88
CA VAL A 1011 -13.10 32.30 0.66
C VAL A 1011 -12.59 33.12 -0.53
N THR A 1012 -13.29 33.10 -1.67
CA THR A 1012 -12.78 33.69 -2.92
C THR A 1012 -13.82 34.47 -3.74
N GLY A 1013 -13.38 35.46 -4.52
CA GLY A 1013 -14.20 36.11 -5.57
C GLY A 1013 -15.47 36.84 -5.08
N ASN A 1014 -15.72 36.94 -3.78
CA ASN A 1014 -16.95 37.53 -3.27
C ASN A 1014 -16.95 39.05 -3.43
N SER A 1015 -18.14 39.65 -3.52
CA SER A 1015 -18.32 41.09 -3.70
C SER A 1015 -19.27 41.70 -2.68
N ALA A 1016 -18.86 42.81 -2.07
CA ALA A 1016 -19.72 43.63 -1.22
C ALA A 1016 -19.32 45.10 -1.16
N GLY A 1017 -20.25 45.94 -0.72
CA GLY A 1017 -19.97 47.35 -0.41
C GLY A 1017 -19.05 47.54 0.81
N SER A 1018 -19.04 46.57 1.73
CA SER A 1018 -18.17 46.54 2.92
C SER A 1018 -17.89 45.10 3.35
N GLY A 1019 -16.61 44.73 3.49
CA GLY A 1019 -16.19 43.41 3.95
C GLY A 1019 -16.60 42.29 3.00
N ALA A 1020 -16.01 42.25 1.81
CA ALA A 1020 -16.42 41.33 0.76
C ALA A 1020 -16.20 39.85 1.09
N ALA A 1021 -15.12 39.49 1.79
CA ALA A 1021 -14.93 38.14 2.32
C ALA A 1021 -15.77 37.94 3.60
N LEU A 1022 -15.66 38.89 4.54
CA LEU A 1022 -16.28 38.81 5.85
C LEU A 1022 -16.70 40.20 6.36
N HIS A 1023 -17.91 40.30 6.92
CA HIS A 1023 -18.37 41.48 7.65
C HIS A 1023 -18.99 41.14 9.01
N ALA A 1024 -18.56 41.82 10.08
CA ALA A 1024 -19.25 41.81 11.37
C ALA A 1024 -20.05 43.09 11.59
N ALA A 1025 -21.35 42.94 11.88
CA ALA A 1025 -22.26 44.06 12.10
C ALA A 1025 -22.13 44.69 13.51
N ASP A 1026 -21.60 43.95 14.49
CA ASP A 1026 -21.53 44.35 15.89
C ASP A 1026 -20.29 43.79 16.63
N SER A 1027 -19.79 44.53 17.62
CA SER A 1027 -18.88 43.98 18.65
C SER A 1027 -19.75 43.41 19.78
N PRO A 1028 -19.67 42.11 20.14
CA PRO A 1028 -18.45 41.30 20.21
C PRO A 1028 -18.36 40.11 19.22
N SER A 1029 -18.99 40.17 18.04
CA SER A 1029 -18.88 39.07 17.06
C SER A 1029 -17.41 38.79 16.71
N ALA A 1030 -16.94 37.57 16.97
CA ALA A 1030 -15.52 37.21 16.96
C ALA A 1030 -15.35 35.77 16.42
N PRO A 1031 -15.15 35.60 15.10
CA PRO A 1031 -14.87 34.30 14.52
C PRO A 1031 -13.47 33.81 14.89
N VAL A 1032 -13.33 32.51 15.08
CA VAL A 1032 -12.03 31.83 15.24
C VAL A 1032 -11.65 31.27 13.88
N TRP A 1033 -10.46 31.65 13.38
CA TRP A 1033 -9.95 31.22 12.08
C TRP A 1033 -8.76 30.28 12.24
N ALA A 1034 -8.69 29.23 11.44
CA ALA A 1034 -7.54 28.34 11.33
C ALA A 1034 -7.36 27.85 9.89
N CYS A 1035 -6.10 27.73 9.44
CA CYS A 1035 -5.70 27.08 8.18
C CYS A 1035 -6.59 27.45 6.97
N SER A 1036 -6.94 28.73 6.79
CA SER A 1036 -7.88 29.17 5.75
C SER A 1036 -7.22 30.08 4.71
N ASP A 1037 -7.70 30.02 3.47
CA ASP A 1037 -7.26 30.84 2.35
C ASP A 1037 -8.33 31.90 1.99
N ILE A 1038 -7.95 33.18 2.05
CA ILE A 1038 -8.84 34.30 1.72
C ILE A 1038 -8.26 35.05 0.53
N PHE A 1039 -8.71 34.73 -0.68
CA PHE A 1039 -8.14 35.22 -1.94
C PHE A 1039 -9.13 36.02 -2.80
N ASP A 1040 -8.65 36.99 -3.57
CA ASP A 1040 -9.42 37.77 -4.59
C ASP A 1040 -10.83 38.29 -4.21
N ASN A 1041 -11.06 38.66 -2.94
CA ASN A 1041 -12.33 39.28 -2.50
C ASN A 1041 -12.31 40.83 -2.62
N GLY A 1042 -11.54 41.39 -3.55
CA GLY A 1042 -11.42 42.84 -3.74
C GLY A 1042 -10.65 43.60 -2.63
N PRO A 1043 -10.65 44.94 -2.66
CA PRO A 1043 -9.70 45.77 -1.89
C PRO A 1043 -10.03 45.92 -0.39
N SER A 1044 -11.22 45.52 0.05
CA SER A 1044 -11.64 45.57 1.47
C SER A 1044 -12.32 44.27 1.86
N PRO A 1045 -11.56 43.16 1.93
CA PRO A 1045 -12.12 41.82 2.19
C PRO A 1045 -12.75 41.71 3.57
N PHE A 1046 -12.29 42.50 4.55
CA PHE A 1046 -12.80 42.51 5.91
C PHE A 1046 -13.51 43.84 6.22
N GLY A 1047 -14.64 43.78 6.93
CA GLY A 1047 -15.38 44.96 7.40
C GLY A 1047 -15.97 44.75 8.79
N GLY A 1048 -15.95 45.77 9.64
CA GLY A 1048 -16.48 45.68 11.01
C GLY A 1048 -15.53 45.04 12.04
N PHE A 1049 -14.27 44.77 11.66
CA PHE A 1049 -13.22 44.26 12.55
C PHE A 1049 -12.10 45.27 12.76
N ALA A 1050 -11.37 45.14 13.87
CA ALA A 1050 -10.19 45.94 14.18
C ALA A 1050 -8.93 45.51 13.39
N SER A 1051 -8.85 44.23 13.01
CA SER A 1051 -7.77 43.64 12.23
C SER A 1051 -8.28 42.45 11.41
N ALA A 1052 -7.56 42.11 10.34
CA ALA A 1052 -7.79 40.89 9.56
C ALA A 1052 -7.47 39.64 10.40
N PRO A 1053 -7.95 38.44 10.00
CA PRO A 1053 -7.53 37.16 10.57
C PRO A 1053 -6.00 37.03 10.57
N SER A 1054 -5.44 36.43 11.62
CA SER A 1054 -4.00 36.23 11.82
C SER A 1054 -3.74 34.80 12.29
N GLY A 1055 -2.57 34.24 12.03
CA GLY A 1055 -2.22 32.86 12.37
C GLY A 1055 -1.65 32.12 11.17
N ASP A 1056 -2.06 30.88 10.99
CA ASP A 1056 -1.77 29.96 9.87
C ASP A 1056 -2.67 30.17 8.64
N ASN A 1057 -3.42 31.29 8.60
CA ASN A 1057 -4.27 31.65 7.47
C ASN A 1057 -3.45 32.38 6.39
N PHE A 1058 -3.78 32.16 5.12
CA PHE A 1058 -3.06 32.71 3.97
C PHE A 1058 -3.99 33.34 2.93
N SER A 1059 -3.38 33.92 1.89
CA SER A 1059 -4.07 34.61 0.80
C SER A 1059 -3.28 34.37 -0.48
N LEU A 1060 -3.47 33.21 -1.08
CA LEU A 1060 -2.74 32.75 -2.26
C LEU A 1060 -3.74 32.35 -3.36
N ASP A 1061 -3.30 32.34 -4.62
CA ASP A 1061 -4.19 31.92 -5.71
C ASP A 1061 -4.54 30.43 -5.53
N PRO A 1062 -5.84 30.06 -5.43
CA PRO A 1062 -6.24 28.67 -5.21
C PRO A 1062 -5.98 27.75 -6.40
N LEU A 1063 -5.54 28.26 -7.56
CA LEU A 1063 -5.19 27.46 -8.74
C LEU A 1063 -6.30 26.49 -9.17
N TYR A 1064 -7.50 27.02 -9.46
CA TYR A 1064 -8.61 26.21 -9.98
C TYR A 1064 -8.29 25.63 -11.36
N CYS A 1065 -8.77 24.41 -11.60
CA CYS A 1065 -8.53 23.65 -12.83
C CYS A 1065 -9.04 24.30 -14.11
N THR A 1066 -10.22 24.92 -14.04
CA THR A 1066 -10.80 25.63 -15.18
C THR A 1066 -11.35 26.97 -14.69
N LEU A 1067 -10.66 28.06 -15.05
CA LEU A 1067 -11.06 29.40 -14.65
C LEU A 1067 -12.33 29.84 -15.40
N GLY A 1068 -13.49 29.82 -14.72
CA GLY A 1068 -14.71 30.52 -15.14
C GLY A 1068 -15.97 29.68 -15.43
N ASN A 1069 -16.02 28.40 -15.04
CA ASN A 1069 -17.19 27.53 -15.25
C ASN A 1069 -17.90 27.10 -13.94
N GLU A 1070 -17.84 27.92 -12.88
CA GLU A 1070 -18.34 27.53 -11.53
C GLU A 1070 -17.66 26.26 -10.98
N ASN A 1071 -16.50 25.90 -11.54
CA ASN A 1071 -15.71 24.76 -11.11
C ASN A 1071 -14.67 25.20 -10.08
N TYR A 1072 -14.86 24.78 -8.83
CA TYR A 1072 -13.97 25.07 -7.71
C TYR A 1072 -12.96 23.95 -7.46
N SER A 1073 -12.85 22.97 -8.35
CA SER A 1073 -11.86 21.91 -8.22
C SER A 1073 -10.44 22.48 -8.28
N LEU A 1074 -9.63 22.09 -7.31
CA LEU A 1074 -8.27 22.61 -7.14
C LEU A 1074 -7.30 21.84 -8.03
N SER A 1075 -6.21 22.52 -8.39
CA SER A 1075 -5.03 21.83 -8.91
C SER A 1075 -4.27 21.11 -7.80
N GLU A 1076 -3.57 20.03 -8.14
CA GLU A 1076 -2.55 19.42 -7.28
C GLU A 1076 -1.49 20.41 -6.75
N GLN A 1077 -1.19 21.50 -7.46
CA GLN A 1077 -0.21 22.51 -7.02
C GLN A 1077 -0.87 23.64 -6.24
N SER A 1078 -2.18 23.57 -6.01
CA SER A 1078 -2.89 24.60 -5.27
C SER A 1078 -2.31 24.73 -3.87
N PRO A 1079 -2.10 25.97 -3.36
CA PRO A 1079 -1.74 26.19 -1.96
C PRO A 1079 -2.83 25.66 -1.01
N CYS A 1080 -4.04 25.40 -1.50
CA CYS A 1080 -5.09 24.79 -0.69
C CYS A 1080 -4.92 23.27 -0.52
N MET A 1081 -3.93 22.62 -1.14
CA MET A 1081 -3.65 21.18 -0.95
C MET A 1081 -2.77 20.91 0.26
N PRO A 1082 -2.92 19.75 0.97
CA PRO A 1082 -2.14 19.41 2.15
C PRO A 1082 -0.63 19.58 1.97
N ASP A 1083 -0.09 19.15 0.84
CA ASP A 1083 1.36 19.18 0.57
C ASP A 1083 1.90 20.57 0.24
N ASN A 1084 1.03 21.55 0.01
CA ASN A 1084 1.38 22.88 -0.48
C ASN A 1084 1.04 24.02 0.50
N ASN A 1085 0.58 23.70 1.71
CA ASN A 1085 0.40 24.68 2.77
C ASN A 1085 1.03 24.26 4.10
N ASP A 1086 1.30 25.27 4.92
CA ASP A 1086 1.98 25.13 6.21
C ASP A 1086 1.15 24.37 7.25
N CYS A 1087 -0.16 24.20 7.03
CA CYS A 1087 -1.02 23.45 7.93
C CYS A 1087 -1.16 21.96 7.58
N GLY A 1088 -0.63 21.50 6.43
CA GLY A 1088 -0.64 20.07 6.07
C GLY A 1088 -2.03 19.48 5.84
N LEU A 1089 -3.03 20.31 5.56
CA LEU A 1089 -4.44 19.92 5.44
C LEU A 1089 -5.08 20.55 4.20
N GLN A 1090 -6.12 19.91 3.66
CA GLN A 1090 -6.88 20.46 2.52
C GLN A 1090 -7.72 21.66 2.99
N VAL A 1091 -7.65 22.75 2.23
CA VAL A 1091 -8.43 23.98 2.42
C VAL A 1091 -9.51 24.08 1.34
N GLY A 1092 -10.75 24.31 1.73
CA GLY A 1092 -11.90 24.36 0.83
C GLY A 1092 -12.56 23.00 0.56
N ALA A 1093 -13.80 23.06 0.07
CA ALA A 1093 -14.73 21.92 -0.04
C ALA A 1093 -14.49 20.98 -1.23
N VAL A 1094 -13.62 21.34 -2.17
CA VAL A 1094 -13.41 20.57 -3.40
C VAL A 1094 -11.92 20.33 -3.56
N GLY A 1095 -11.51 19.06 -3.54
CA GLY A 1095 -10.11 18.65 -3.70
C GLY A 1095 -9.61 18.74 -5.14
N ILE A 1096 -8.61 17.91 -5.47
CA ILE A 1096 -7.97 17.90 -6.79
C ILE A 1096 -8.99 17.54 -7.88
N GLY A 1097 -9.19 18.41 -8.86
CA GLY A 1097 -9.93 18.08 -10.10
C GLY A 1097 -9.07 18.09 -11.36
N CYS A 1098 -7.80 18.41 -11.24
CA CYS A 1098 -6.83 18.42 -12.33
C CYS A 1098 -5.42 18.42 -11.78
N THR A 1099 -4.52 17.90 -12.58
CA THR A 1099 -3.09 18.15 -12.41
C THR A 1099 -2.77 19.42 -13.20
N LEU A 1100 -1.89 20.30 -12.70
CA LEU A 1100 -1.47 21.49 -13.47
C LEU A 1100 -0.52 21.12 -14.63
N THR A 1101 -0.63 19.89 -15.15
CA THR A 1101 0.07 19.41 -16.34
C THR A 1101 -0.59 19.86 -17.65
N GLU A 1102 -1.81 20.41 -17.61
CA GLU A 1102 -2.42 21.09 -18.77
C GLU A 1102 -1.89 22.52 -19.00
N ALA A 1103 -0.92 22.99 -18.21
CA ALA A 1103 -0.23 24.28 -18.42
C ALA A 1103 1.18 24.18 -19.03
N GLU A 1104 1.64 23.01 -19.50
CA GLU A 1104 2.74 22.90 -20.49
C GLU A 1104 2.19 23.08 -21.92
N GLY A 1105 1.42 24.14 -22.08
CA GLY A 1105 0.73 24.52 -23.31
C GLY A 1105 0.43 26.00 -23.28
N GLY A 1106 1.46 26.82 -23.03
CA GLY A 1106 1.36 28.25 -23.32
C GLY A 1106 0.68 28.44 -24.68
N PRO A 1107 -0.24 29.41 -24.81
CA PRO A 1107 -1.23 29.42 -25.89
C PRO A 1107 -0.56 29.21 -27.24
N ALA A 1108 -0.97 28.16 -27.96
CA ALA A 1108 -0.31 27.69 -29.19
C ALA A 1108 -0.15 28.78 -30.27
N ALA A 1109 -0.93 29.86 -30.16
CA ALA A 1109 -0.84 31.04 -31.00
C ALA A 1109 -1.04 32.33 -30.19
N PHE A 1110 -0.50 33.43 -30.71
CA PHE A 1110 -0.73 34.78 -30.22
C PHE A 1110 -2.20 35.17 -30.43
N TYR A 1111 -2.86 35.68 -29.38
CA TYR A 1111 -4.26 36.11 -29.49
C TYR A 1111 -4.59 37.26 -28.52
N LEU A 1112 -5.64 38.04 -28.84
CA LEU A 1112 -6.32 38.97 -27.93
C LEU A 1112 -7.79 38.56 -27.81
N ALA A 1113 -8.22 38.15 -26.62
CA ALA A 1113 -9.57 37.69 -26.35
C ALA A 1113 -10.56 38.86 -26.18
N PRO A 1114 -11.87 38.61 -26.32
CA PRO A 1114 -12.89 39.59 -25.95
C PRO A 1114 -12.71 40.04 -24.50
N ASN A 1115 -12.95 41.33 -24.24
CA ASN A 1115 -12.87 41.89 -22.90
C ASN A 1115 -14.11 41.51 -22.08
N HIS A 1116 -13.95 41.31 -20.77
CA HIS A 1116 -15.07 41.02 -19.86
C HIS A 1116 -14.99 41.87 -18.58
N PRO A 1117 -16.08 42.49 -18.14
CA PRO A 1117 -17.39 42.60 -18.82
C PRO A 1117 -17.31 43.42 -20.13
N ASN A 1118 -18.27 43.23 -21.05
CA ASN A 1118 -18.46 44.07 -22.26
C ASN A 1118 -19.96 44.04 -22.65
N PRO A 1119 -20.73 45.14 -22.48
CA PRO A 1119 -20.29 46.47 -22.08
C PRO A 1119 -19.75 46.54 -20.64
N PHE A 1120 -18.90 47.52 -20.34
CA PHE A 1120 -18.27 47.68 -19.02
C PHE A 1120 -18.45 49.09 -18.44
N ASN A 1121 -18.37 49.21 -17.11
CA ASN A 1121 -18.45 50.47 -16.37
C ASN A 1121 -17.69 50.42 -15.02
N PRO A 1122 -16.61 51.20 -14.81
CA PRO A 1122 -15.69 51.73 -15.80
C PRO A 1122 -14.57 50.73 -16.14
N ALA A 1123 -14.50 49.56 -15.49
CA ALA A 1123 -13.38 48.63 -15.62
C ALA A 1123 -13.74 47.35 -16.40
N THR A 1124 -12.80 46.89 -17.21
CA THR A 1124 -12.88 45.61 -17.95
C THR A 1124 -11.53 44.89 -17.90
N MET A 1125 -11.56 43.57 -18.10
CA MET A 1125 -10.36 42.73 -18.18
C MET A 1125 -10.00 42.46 -19.64
N LEU A 1126 -8.76 42.75 -20.02
CA LEU A 1126 -8.16 42.41 -21.31
C LEU A 1126 -7.32 41.16 -21.14
N ARG A 1127 -7.63 40.11 -21.91
CA ARG A 1127 -6.94 38.82 -21.88
C ARG A 1127 -6.21 38.58 -23.19
N PHE A 1128 -4.95 38.16 -23.13
CA PHE A 1128 -4.17 37.82 -24.32
C PHE A 1128 -3.19 36.69 -24.08
N GLY A 1129 -2.85 35.96 -25.14
CA GLY A 1129 -1.93 34.82 -25.07
C GLY A 1129 -0.64 35.05 -25.85
N LEU A 1130 0.49 34.59 -25.29
CA LEU A 1130 1.80 34.55 -25.94
C LEU A 1130 2.32 33.09 -26.04
N PRO A 1131 2.60 32.57 -27.25
CA PRO A 1131 3.16 31.22 -27.43
C PRO A 1131 4.62 31.11 -26.99
N ARG A 1132 5.31 32.24 -26.87
CA ARG A 1132 6.71 32.35 -26.40
C ARG A 1132 6.93 33.75 -25.82
N GLN A 1133 7.97 33.90 -25.01
CA GLN A 1133 8.37 35.20 -24.47
C GLN A 1133 8.52 36.25 -25.58
N ALA A 1134 7.92 37.43 -25.38
CA ALA A 1134 7.86 38.49 -26.38
C ALA A 1134 7.78 39.88 -25.74
N SER A 1135 8.22 40.91 -26.49
CA SER A 1135 7.86 42.29 -26.15
C SER A 1135 6.44 42.60 -26.61
N VAL A 1136 5.66 43.20 -25.73
CA VAL A 1136 4.22 43.44 -25.89
C VAL A 1136 3.91 44.94 -25.79
N THR A 1137 3.17 45.44 -26.77
CA THR A 1137 2.56 46.77 -26.73
C THR A 1137 1.05 46.67 -26.87
N LEU A 1138 0.30 47.25 -25.93
CA LEU A 1138 -1.16 47.31 -25.96
C LEU A 1138 -1.60 48.77 -25.99
N ARG A 1139 -2.34 49.15 -27.03
CA ARG A 1139 -2.86 50.51 -27.26
C ARG A 1139 -4.38 50.50 -27.37
N ILE A 1140 -5.03 51.53 -26.85
CA ILE A 1140 -6.47 51.74 -26.97
C ILE A 1140 -6.74 52.91 -27.90
N PHE A 1141 -7.65 52.75 -28.85
CA PHE A 1141 -8.05 53.76 -29.83
C PHE A 1141 -9.53 54.10 -29.72
N ASP A 1142 -9.91 55.33 -30.09
CA ASP A 1142 -11.31 55.69 -30.35
C ASP A 1142 -11.77 55.21 -31.75
N VAL A 1143 -13.06 55.37 -32.06
CA VAL A 1143 -13.64 55.00 -33.36
C VAL A 1143 -13.06 55.78 -34.56
N LEU A 1144 -12.38 56.90 -34.32
CA LEU A 1144 -11.69 57.68 -35.36
C LEU A 1144 -10.24 57.23 -35.57
N GLY A 1145 -9.78 56.21 -34.83
CA GLY A 1145 -8.42 55.69 -34.89
C GLY A 1145 -7.40 56.55 -34.12
N ARG A 1146 -7.83 57.47 -33.26
CA ARG A 1146 -6.93 58.23 -32.39
C ARG A 1146 -6.59 57.39 -31.17
N GLU A 1147 -5.30 57.29 -30.85
CA GLU A 1147 -4.85 56.61 -29.63
C GLU A 1147 -5.26 57.41 -28.40
N VAL A 1148 -5.94 56.74 -27.46
CA VAL A 1148 -6.46 57.35 -26.23
C VAL A 1148 -5.76 56.82 -24.98
N ALA A 1149 -5.15 55.64 -25.00
CA ALA A 1149 -4.36 55.09 -23.89
C ALA A 1149 -3.34 54.04 -24.37
N THR A 1150 -2.27 53.85 -23.61
CA THR A 1150 -1.24 52.81 -23.85
C THR A 1150 -1.03 51.98 -22.57
N PRO A 1151 -1.91 51.01 -22.25
CA PRO A 1151 -1.81 50.25 -21.01
C PRO A 1151 -0.52 49.42 -20.86
N LEU A 1152 0.08 48.98 -21.97
CA LEU A 1152 1.40 48.32 -22.00
C LEU A 1152 2.25 48.95 -23.10
N ALA A 1153 3.46 49.38 -22.78
CA ALA A 1153 4.39 49.99 -23.73
C ALA A 1153 5.72 49.22 -23.74
N ASP A 1154 5.90 48.36 -24.75
CA ASP A 1154 7.13 47.59 -24.98
C ASP A 1154 7.59 46.77 -23.75
N VAL A 1155 6.64 46.09 -23.11
CA VAL A 1155 6.89 45.27 -21.91
C VAL A 1155 7.20 43.85 -22.32
N THR A 1156 8.34 43.31 -21.88
CA THR A 1156 8.68 41.89 -22.10
C THR A 1156 7.90 41.01 -21.13
N LEU A 1157 7.09 40.09 -21.67
CA LEU A 1157 6.27 39.16 -20.91
C LEU A 1157 6.63 37.71 -21.27
N PRO A 1158 6.61 36.76 -20.31
CA PRO A 1158 6.87 35.35 -20.57
C PRO A 1158 5.79 34.72 -21.46
N ALA A 1159 6.08 33.51 -21.98
CA ALA A 1159 5.05 32.69 -22.63
C ALA A 1159 3.90 32.41 -21.66
N GLY A 1160 2.65 32.39 -22.14
CA GLY A 1160 1.48 32.17 -21.28
C GLY A 1160 0.31 33.10 -21.59
N GLU A 1161 -0.79 32.92 -20.84
CA GLU A 1161 -1.91 33.86 -20.82
C GLU A 1161 -1.65 35.02 -19.86
N HIS A 1162 -2.06 36.22 -20.27
CA HIS A 1162 -1.86 37.46 -19.53
C HIS A 1162 -3.21 38.18 -19.35
N ARG A 1163 -3.39 38.78 -18.17
CA ARG A 1163 -4.59 39.55 -17.81
C ARG A 1163 -4.21 40.99 -17.46
N LEU A 1164 -4.93 41.96 -18.03
CA LEU A 1164 -4.74 43.37 -17.74
C LEU A 1164 -6.08 44.06 -17.50
N ARG A 1165 -6.25 44.64 -16.31
CA ARG A 1165 -7.42 45.45 -15.97
C ARG A 1165 -7.28 46.86 -16.54
N TRP A 1166 -8.25 47.31 -17.34
CA TRP A 1166 -8.33 48.69 -17.83
C TRP A 1166 -9.56 49.40 -17.28
N GLU A 1167 -9.37 50.56 -16.65
CA GLU A 1167 -10.42 51.33 -15.97
C GLU A 1167 -11.12 52.36 -16.88
N GLY A 1168 -11.07 52.20 -18.20
CA GLY A 1168 -11.72 53.15 -19.12
C GLY A 1168 -11.14 54.57 -19.06
N ARG A 1169 -9.85 54.70 -18.69
CA ARG A 1169 -9.14 55.99 -18.56
C ARG A 1169 -8.20 56.22 -19.74
N GLY A 1170 -8.07 57.48 -20.15
CA GLY A 1170 -7.12 57.92 -21.17
C GLY A 1170 -5.70 58.11 -20.64
N ALA A 1171 -4.75 58.44 -21.53
CA ALA A 1171 -3.34 58.66 -21.22
C ALA A 1171 -3.09 59.81 -20.21
N ASP A 1172 -4.04 60.74 -20.06
CA ASP A 1172 -4.01 61.81 -19.06
C ASP A 1172 -4.64 61.41 -17.70
N GLY A 1173 -4.99 60.13 -17.53
CA GLY A 1173 -5.62 59.55 -16.34
C GLY A 1173 -7.10 59.88 -16.18
N ARG A 1174 -7.70 60.65 -17.10
CA ARG A 1174 -9.11 61.05 -17.01
C ARG A 1174 -10.04 59.96 -17.55
N PRO A 1175 -11.26 59.80 -16.99
CA PRO A 1175 -12.25 58.86 -17.50
C PRO A 1175 -12.69 59.23 -18.92
N LEU A 1176 -12.74 58.24 -19.81
CA LEU A 1176 -13.21 58.42 -21.17
C LEU A 1176 -14.76 58.49 -21.23
N PRO A 1177 -15.36 59.14 -22.25
CA PRO A 1177 -16.81 59.15 -22.43
C PRO A 1177 -17.34 57.77 -22.84
N SER A 1178 -18.63 57.49 -22.62
CA SER A 1178 -19.28 56.28 -23.13
C SER A 1178 -19.14 56.20 -24.64
N GLY A 1179 -18.84 55.02 -25.17
CA GLY A 1179 -18.56 54.85 -26.59
C GLY A 1179 -17.82 53.55 -26.89
N VAL A 1180 -17.59 53.32 -28.18
CA VAL A 1180 -16.82 52.18 -28.68
C VAL A 1180 -15.33 52.54 -28.72
N TYR A 1181 -14.51 51.64 -28.21
CA TYR A 1181 -13.06 51.73 -28.20
C TYR A 1181 -12.45 50.47 -28.82
N LEU A 1182 -11.25 50.58 -29.39
CA LEU A 1182 -10.52 49.46 -29.97
C LEU A 1182 -9.25 49.19 -29.18
N ALA A 1183 -9.12 48.01 -28.58
CA ALA A 1183 -7.86 47.54 -28.01
C ALA A 1183 -7.03 46.86 -29.11
N ARG A 1184 -5.78 47.29 -29.29
CA ARG A 1184 -4.83 46.70 -30.24
C ARG A 1184 -3.59 46.20 -29.49
N LEU A 1185 -3.33 44.91 -29.61
CA LEU A 1185 -2.16 44.22 -29.07
C LEU A 1185 -1.15 43.96 -30.19
N GLU A 1186 0.13 44.27 -29.94
CA GLU A 1186 1.25 44.04 -30.84
C GLU A 1186 2.33 43.24 -30.10
N ALA A 1187 2.64 42.03 -30.57
CA ALA A 1187 3.73 41.20 -30.07
C ALA A 1187 4.16 40.18 -31.14
N LEU A 1188 5.41 39.70 -31.08
CA LEU A 1188 5.92 38.68 -32.02
C LEU A 1188 5.80 39.04 -33.53
N GLY A 1189 5.72 40.34 -33.86
CA GLY A 1189 5.48 40.80 -35.23
C GLY A 1189 4.03 40.64 -35.71
N GLN A 1190 3.10 40.30 -34.81
CA GLN A 1190 1.67 40.14 -35.07
C GLN A 1190 0.85 41.24 -34.39
N ILE A 1191 -0.32 41.54 -34.94
CA ILE A 1191 -1.25 42.55 -34.44
C ILE A 1191 -2.65 41.93 -34.29
N ALA A 1192 -3.25 42.05 -33.10
CA ALA A 1192 -4.64 41.67 -32.83
C ALA A 1192 -5.44 42.88 -32.36
N THR A 1193 -6.71 43.02 -32.78
CA THR A 1193 -7.56 44.15 -32.40
C THR A 1193 -8.95 43.68 -31.97
N ARG A 1194 -9.50 44.26 -30.88
CA ARG A 1194 -10.84 43.95 -30.34
C ARG A 1194 -11.61 45.22 -30.02
N SER A 1195 -12.92 45.19 -30.27
CA SER A 1195 -13.85 46.27 -29.95
C SER A 1195 -14.39 46.13 -28.52
N MET A 1196 -14.47 47.23 -27.81
CA MET A 1196 -14.91 47.33 -26.42
C MET A 1196 -15.98 48.43 -26.31
N LEU A 1197 -17.02 48.21 -25.51
CA LEU A 1197 -18.10 49.17 -25.31
C LEU A 1197 -18.10 49.67 -23.86
N LEU A 1198 -17.70 50.93 -23.66
CA LEU A 1198 -17.78 51.61 -22.37
C LEU A 1198 -19.16 52.25 -22.22
N VAL A 1199 -19.90 51.89 -21.17
CA VAL A 1199 -21.20 52.47 -20.83
C VAL A 1199 -21.07 53.15 -19.46
N LYS A 1200 -21.60 54.36 -19.32
CA LYS A 1200 -21.59 55.07 -18.04
C LYS A 1200 -22.91 54.89 -17.33
#